data_AF-A0A250J335-F1
#
_entry.id   AF-A0A250J335-F1
#
_cell.length_a   1.000
_cell.length_b   1.000
_cell.length_c   1.000
_cell.angle_alpha   90.00
_cell.angle_beta   90.00
_cell.angle_gamma   90.00
#
_symmetry.space_group_name_H-M   'P 1'
#
loop_
_entity.id
_entity.type
_entity.pdbx_description
1 polymer ?
#
loop_
_entity_poly.entity_id
_entity_poly.type
_entity_poly.pdbx_seq_one_letter_code
_entity_poly.pdbx_strand_id
1 'polypeptide(L)'
;MKTYIVQDGDTPQAIASLFGFKQWSNIYEHKANEKLRGQRGPNELKTGDEVSIPDAYCELMSGSSAVLQSSKLVSLPPVVIDAHMHIMSGNCLPFPVLNYTQLEVKARFMANPSGSRRTLNTVGNVFSFIPMLRIAGWSHRSTLKIGHDTIKSNDSLPATLHKSPSTQHLREGKKSFLGISIALPMDMDLCHLDGYKGRSVYEVEPQPGGDPRYTFNVRLTGHLDEREDKLYAHPLEWRAYQKWSEQVLETKLACSSNPLRLIPMYHYEPRRFIQWNGKSATLADNWDAPFKHVATKEREGLFAGFKMYTPQGYTPTDTRVPSLEKFFAQCVKEDIPIMTHCTPSGHYTHDRKLFIDLDPAAAAGLSPADKEAYKEASEKRGKYLDAKGDFEKAEKKFAGYMREYGLPQDAYAWNMQGELVPMMPVSFPTDPEYWKACEEYQKALSDYDAAYESYEELARELRLTRSDPKRLKYFKEKYLHPDAWAPLMEKNSKLRLCLAHFASDKHIWWGYHDNPGGPCQDGDGITYDRNWVTAIVELCEKYDNFYTDLSYLPLMRSITPHSMPEKEQKRYEKQADAVRYWKALVKVCQHEHMLRKIMFGTDWYMILAEPMGYQEWFKEAMEGLALVEKELKLPRKVNLFYQFAIVNPMRFYGLGRIADNLKKGIETFMNGPAVDKRMKKKHFQDTPEKLRRNHTILKNLAVILDTLEKEAGDKGALLYEDQVRFVNVLADF
;
A
#
# COMPACT_ATOMS: atom_id res chain seq x y z
N MET A 1 7.08 34.10 -23.41
CA MET A 1 6.54 35.44 -23.75
C MET A 1 5.92 35.41 -25.13
N LYS A 2 4.73 35.99 -25.29
CA LYS A 2 4.06 36.16 -26.58
C LYS A 2 3.80 37.65 -26.82
N THR A 3 4.06 38.15 -28.01
CA THR A 3 3.65 39.51 -28.37
C THR A 3 2.20 39.48 -28.87
N TYR A 4 1.37 40.34 -28.31
CA TYR A 4 -0.01 40.58 -28.75
C TYR A 4 -0.10 41.95 -29.38
N ILE A 5 -0.72 42.04 -30.55
CA ILE A 5 -0.99 43.32 -31.22
C ILE A 5 -2.42 43.72 -30.90
N VAL A 6 -2.58 44.87 -30.23
CA VAL A 6 -3.88 45.41 -29.82
C VAL A 6 -4.77 45.59 -31.05
N GLN A 7 -5.97 45.03 -31.01
CA GLN A 7 -7.00 45.14 -32.03
C GLN A 7 -7.99 46.26 -31.68
N ASP A 8 -8.77 46.69 -32.67
CA ASP A 8 -9.82 47.67 -32.45
C ASP A 8 -10.91 47.11 -31.50
N GLY A 9 -11.26 47.90 -30.49
CA GLY A 9 -12.18 47.49 -29.42
C GLY A 9 -11.55 46.72 -28.25
N ASP A 10 -10.25 46.42 -28.28
CA ASP A 10 -9.57 45.84 -27.13
C ASP A 10 -9.51 46.81 -25.96
N THR A 11 -9.72 46.28 -24.76
CA THR A 11 -9.49 47.01 -23.52
C THR A 11 -8.33 46.37 -22.75
N PRO A 12 -7.59 47.16 -21.95
CA PRO A 12 -6.50 46.62 -21.12
C PRO A 12 -6.94 45.41 -20.27
N GLN A 13 -8.13 45.49 -19.68
CA GLN A 13 -8.67 44.41 -18.86
C GLN A 13 -9.15 43.19 -19.68
N ALA A 14 -9.65 43.41 -20.91
CA ALA A 14 -10.01 42.30 -21.80
C ALA A 14 -8.75 41.52 -22.24
N ILE A 15 -7.66 42.21 -22.58
CA ILE A 15 -6.37 41.57 -22.90
C ILE A 15 -5.84 40.83 -21.68
N ALA A 16 -5.88 41.42 -20.47
CA ALA A 16 -5.50 40.73 -19.25
C ALA A 16 -6.26 39.42 -19.06
N SER A 17 -7.59 39.48 -19.21
CA SER A 17 -8.47 38.31 -19.06
C SER A 17 -8.21 37.24 -20.13
N LEU A 18 -7.97 37.66 -21.37
CA LEU A 18 -7.66 36.78 -22.51
C LEU A 18 -6.41 35.92 -22.25
N PHE A 19 -5.43 36.48 -21.55
CA PHE A 19 -4.17 35.80 -21.22
C PHE A 19 -4.11 35.28 -19.77
N GLY A 20 -5.24 35.24 -19.07
CA GLY A 20 -5.36 34.64 -17.74
C GLY A 20 -4.84 35.50 -16.58
N PHE A 21 -4.62 36.80 -16.81
CA PHE A 21 -4.25 37.76 -15.78
C PHE A 21 -5.50 38.40 -15.16
N LYS A 22 -5.49 38.56 -13.83
CA LYS A 22 -6.61 39.19 -13.10
C LYS A 22 -6.69 40.70 -13.33
N GLN A 23 -5.55 41.34 -13.54
CA GLN A 23 -5.45 42.78 -13.71
C GLN A 23 -4.45 43.08 -14.83
N TRP A 24 -4.74 44.14 -15.58
CA TRP A 24 -3.88 44.65 -16.64
C TRP A 24 -2.51 45.14 -16.16
N SER A 25 -2.42 45.68 -14.95
CA SER A 25 -1.16 46.13 -14.31
C SER A 25 -0.06 45.07 -14.38
N ASN A 26 -0.40 43.79 -14.19
CA ASN A 26 0.54 42.66 -14.28
C ASN A 26 1.19 42.47 -15.65
N ILE A 27 0.51 42.88 -16.72
CA ILE A 27 1.06 42.89 -18.07
C ILE A 27 1.79 44.22 -18.30
N TYR A 28 1.14 45.34 -17.98
CA TYR A 28 1.64 46.68 -18.24
C TYR A 28 2.98 46.98 -17.56
N GLU A 29 3.16 46.57 -16.30
CA GLU A 29 4.36 46.85 -15.50
C GLU A 29 5.53 45.91 -15.79
N HIS A 30 5.31 44.83 -16.55
CA HIS A 30 6.36 43.90 -16.90
C HIS A 30 7.48 44.59 -17.69
N LYS A 31 8.75 44.24 -17.44
CA LYS A 31 9.92 44.91 -18.05
C LYS A 31 9.87 44.92 -19.59
N ALA A 32 9.37 43.85 -20.20
CA ALA A 32 9.22 43.77 -21.65
C ALA A 32 8.25 44.80 -22.26
N ASN A 33 7.36 45.40 -21.46
CA ASN A 33 6.44 46.46 -21.87
C ASN A 33 6.93 47.87 -21.53
N GLU A 34 8.20 48.05 -21.16
CA GLU A 34 8.76 49.37 -20.84
C GLU A 34 8.60 50.37 -21.99
N LYS A 35 8.78 49.93 -23.24
CA LYS A 35 8.56 50.76 -24.43
C LYS A 35 7.12 51.22 -24.58
N LEU A 36 6.15 50.37 -24.23
CA LEU A 36 4.72 50.72 -24.23
C LEU A 36 4.42 51.76 -23.14
N ARG A 37 4.96 51.59 -21.93
CA ARG A 37 4.80 52.55 -20.81
C ARG A 37 5.38 53.93 -21.12
N GLY A 38 6.45 53.99 -21.90
CA GLY A 38 7.01 55.25 -22.38
C GLY A 38 6.10 56.00 -23.37
N GLN A 39 5.10 55.33 -23.94
CA GLN A 39 4.24 55.86 -25.01
C GLN A 39 2.75 55.96 -24.63
N ARG A 40 2.31 55.30 -23.55
CA ARG A 40 0.91 55.17 -23.14
C ARG A 40 0.80 55.28 -21.62
N GLY A 41 -0.34 55.79 -21.15
CA GLY A 41 -0.72 55.66 -19.74
C GLY A 41 -1.10 54.22 -19.34
N PRO A 42 -1.20 53.92 -18.03
CA PRO A 42 -1.47 52.58 -17.51
C PRO A 42 -2.80 51.96 -17.94
N ASN A 43 -3.76 52.76 -18.42
CA ASN A 43 -5.05 52.28 -18.92
C ASN A 43 -5.29 52.68 -20.39
N GLU A 44 -4.24 53.08 -21.10
CA GLU A 44 -4.34 53.54 -22.48
C GLU A 44 -3.73 52.50 -23.42
N LEU A 45 -4.52 52.04 -24.39
CA LEU A 45 -4.07 51.20 -25.49
C LEU A 45 -4.66 51.73 -26.79
N LYS A 46 -3.91 51.62 -27.88
CA LYS A 46 -4.37 51.93 -29.23
C LYS A 46 -4.19 50.71 -30.12
N THR A 47 -5.10 50.55 -31.06
CA THR A 47 -5.00 49.55 -32.13
C THR A 47 -3.62 49.62 -32.79
N GLY A 48 -2.94 48.48 -32.89
CA GLY A 48 -1.57 48.36 -33.40
C GLY A 48 -0.47 48.44 -32.34
N ASP A 49 -0.77 48.77 -31.08
CA ASP A 49 0.22 48.71 -30.00
C ASP A 49 0.69 47.25 -29.79
N GLU A 50 2.00 47.07 -29.60
CA GLU A 50 2.60 45.77 -29.27
C GLU A 50 2.69 45.60 -27.76
N VAL A 51 1.98 44.61 -27.23
CA VAL A 51 2.00 44.24 -25.81
C VAL A 51 2.71 42.89 -25.67
N SER A 52 3.87 42.89 -25.03
CA SER A 52 4.57 41.67 -24.65
C SER A 52 3.85 41.02 -23.48
N ILE A 53 3.08 39.96 -23.75
CA ILE A 53 2.38 39.18 -22.74
C ILE A 53 3.42 38.30 -22.01
N PRO A 54 3.66 38.53 -20.71
CA PRO A 54 4.47 37.64 -19.89
C PRO A 54 3.83 36.25 -19.95
N ASP A 55 4.63 35.18 -19.92
CA ASP A 55 4.02 33.88 -19.64
C ASP A 55 3.30 34.04 -18.29
N ALA A 56 2.04 33.58 -18.16
CA ALA A 56 1.08 33.90 -17.08
C ALA A 56 1.48 33.36 -15.69
N TYR A 57 2.76 33.42 -15.40
CA TYR A 57 3.48 32.75 -14.37
C TYR A 57 4.45 33.76 -13.77
N CYS A 58 4.39 33.93 -12.45
CA CYS A 58 5.49 34.54 -11.72
C CYS A 58 6.73 33.68 -11.97
N GLU A 59 7.53 34.05 -12.96
CA GLU A 59 8.97 33.86 -12.85
C GLU A 59 9.36 34.56 -11.55
N LEU A 60 9.64 33.79 -10.51
CA LEU A 60 10.59 34.25 -9.50
C LEU A 60 11.83 34.60 -10.31
N MET A 61 12.09 35.91 -10.42
CA MET A 61 13.19 36.49 -11.19
C MET A 61 14.42 35.61 -11.03
N SER A 62 14.86 35.01 -12.14
CA SER A 62 16.10 34.26 -12.23
C SER A 62 17.27 35.23 -12.13
N GLY A 63 17.54 35.71 -10.91
CA GLY A 63 18.58 36.69 -10.66
C GLY A 63 18.25 37.64 -9.52
N SER A 64 18.38 37.15 -8.29
CA SER A 64 19.09 37.80 -7.18
C SER A 64 18.49 37.31 -5.86
N SER A 65 19.35 36.84 -4.96
CA SER A 65 18.99 36.64 -3.56
C SER A 65 18.49 37.93 -2.90
N ALA A 66 18.74 39.09 -3.53
CA ALA A 66 18.32 40.40 -3.07
C ALA A 66 16.79 40.65 -3.15
N VAL A 67 16.07 40.10 -4.14
CA VAL A 67 14.60 40.28 -4.23
C VAL A 67 13.85 39.38 -3.25
N LEU A 68 14.36 38.17 -2.99
CA LEU A 68 13.87 37.31 -1.90
C LEU A 68 14.12 37.92 -0.52
N GLN A 69 15.16 38.74 -0.37
CA GLN A 69 15.44 39.51 0.85
C GLN A 69 14.59 40.79 0.97
N SER A 70 14.10 41.35 -0.14
CA SER A 70 13.34 42.61 -0.13
C SER A 70 11.82 42.45 -0.03
N SER A 71 11.25 41.32 -0.47
CA SER A 71 9.82 41.06 -0.26
C SER A 71 9.59 40.46 1.12
N LYS A 72 8.91 41.22 1.99
CA LYS A 72 8.34 40.68 3.22
C LYS A 72 7.30 39.62 2.84
N LEU A 73 7.74 38.36 2.87
CA LEU A 73 6.98 37.11 2.87
C LEU A 73 6.64 36.54 1.48
N VAL A 74 7.03 35.27 1.30
CA VAL A 74 6.77 34.46 0.12
C VAL A 74 5.54 33.60 0.42
N SER A 75 4.44 33.83 -0.31
CA SER A 75 3.21 33.04 -0.15
C SER A 75 3.39 31.64 -0.76
N LEU A 76 3.33 30.60 0.07
CA LEU A 76 3.28 29.22 -0.40
C LEU A 76 1.85 28.82 -0.79
N PRO A 77 1.67 28.08 -1.89
CA PRO A 77 0.40 27.41 -2.14
C PRO A 77 0.13 26.43 -0.99
N PRO A 78 -1.14 26.24 -0.57
CA PRO A 78 -1.43 25.31 0.52
C PRO A 78 -1.24 23.87 0.01
N VAL A 79 -0.03 23.33 0.24
CA VAL A 79 0.37 21.96 -0.10
C VAL A 79 0.24 21.07 1.14
N VAL A 80 -0.25 19.86 0.96
CA VAL A 80 -0.16 18.79 1.97
C VAL A 80 0.32 17.53 1.26
N ILE A 81 1.34 16.87 1.82
CA ILE A 81 1.86 15.60 1.32
C ILE A 81 1.48 14.52 2.32
N ASP A 82 0.57 13.66 1.89
CA ASP A 82 0.34 12.36 2.50
C ASP A 82 1.43 11.41 2.00
N ALA A 83 2.42 11.15 2.86
CA ALA A 83 3.59 10.33 2.55
C ALA A 83 3.28 8.84 2.40
N HIS A 84 2.09 8.37 2.77
CA HIS A 84 1.79 6.95 2.77
C HIS A 84 0.31 6.74 2.46
N MET A 85 0.02 6.39 1.20
CA MET A 85 -1.32 6.02 0.77
C MET A 85 -1.29 4.74 -0.05
N HIS A 86 -2.00 3.71 0.38
CA HIS A 86 -2.17 2.49 -0.39
C HIS A 86 -3.12 2.66 -1.58
N ILE A 87 -2.68 2.26 -2.78
CA ILE A 87 -3.45 2.25 -4.02
C ILE A 87 -3.49 0.82 -4.59
N MET A 88 -4.33 -0.05 -4.04
CA MET A 88 -4.54 -1.39 -4.58
C MET A 88 -6.01 -1.79 -4.62
N SER A 89 -6.41 -2.49 -5.68
CA SER A 89 -7.68 -3.21 -5.68
C SER A 89 -7.63 -4.33 -4.64
N GLY A 90 -8.74 -4.55 -3.92
CA GLY A 90 -8.86 -5.72 -3.06
C GLY A 90 -8.76 -7.04 -3.83
N ASN A 91 -9.02 -7.01 -5.14
CA ASN A 91 -8.89 -8.17 -6.00
C ASN A 91 -7.44 -8.59 -6.25
N CYS A 92 -6.43 -7.83 -5.81
CA CYS A 92 -5.04 -8.23 -5.99
C CYS A 92 -4.56 -9.28 -4.98
N LEU A 93 -5.33 -9.58 -3.93
CA LEU A 93 -4.96 -10.58 -2.94
C LEU A 93 -5.49 -11.96 -3.34
N PRO A 94 -4.62 -12.96 -3.52
CA PRO A 94 -5.06 -14.33 -3.68
C PRO A 94 -5.88 -14.82 -2.48
N PHE A 95 -6.97 -15.53 -2.75
CA PHE A 95 -7.89 -16.05 -1.73
C PHE A 95 -7.23 -16.93 -0.67
N PRO A 96 -6.24 -17.81 -0.98
CA PRO A 96 -5.53 -18.55 0.06
C PRO A 96 -4.94 -17.61 1.12
N VAL A 97 -4.32 -16.51 0.68
CA VAL A 97 -3.78 -15.50 1.58
C VAL A 97 -4.90 -14.86 2.41
N LEU A 98 -6.02 -14.48 1.79
CA LEU A 98 -7.18 -13.88 2.48
C LEU A 98 -7.78 -14.82 3.54
N ASN A 99 -8.05 -16.08 3.17
CA ASN A 99 -8.73 -17.05 4.00
C ASN A 99 -7.95 -17.36 5.28
N TYR A 100 -6.67 -17.71 5.13
CA TYR A 100 -5.81 -18.18 6.23
C TYR A 100 -5.22 -17.04 7.09
N THR A 101 -5.36 -15.78 6.69
CA THR A 101 -4.85 -14.63 7.45
C THR A 101 -5.93 -13.77 8.08
N GLN A 102 -7.12 -13.65 7.46
CA GLN A 102 -8.17 -12.73 7.90
C GLN A 102 -9.45 -13.43 8.36
N LEU A 103 -9.93 -14.43 7.59
CA LEU A 103 -11.24 -15.06 7.86
C LEU A 103 -11.16 -16.12 8.96
N GLU A 104 -10.16 -17.00 8.92
CA GLU A 104 -10.01 -18.06 9.93
C GLU A 104 -9.84 -17.51 11.35
N VAL A 105 -9.16 -16.37 11.50
CA VAL A 105 -8.92 -15.72 12.80
C VAL A 105 -10.19 -15.05 13.34
N LYS A 106 -10.96 -14.36 12.49
CA LYS A 106 -12.15 -13.58 12.89
C LYS A 106 -13.44 -14.42 12.94
N ALA A 107 -13.55 -15.49 12.17
CA ALA A 107 -14.75 -16.32 12.06
C ALA A 107 -14.83 -17.49 13.06
N ARG A 108 -13.80 -17.70 13.89
CA ARG A 108 -13.75 -18.74 14.95
C ARG A 108 -14.98 -18.78 15.87
N PHE A 109 -15.75 -17.69 15.96
CA PHE A 109 -16.92 -17.57 16.82
C PHE A 109 -18.28 -17.62 16.12
N MET A 110 -18.36 -17.52 14.78
CA MET A 110 -19.67 -17.37 14.09
C MET A 110 -19.95 -18.42 13.01
N ALA A 111 -18.95 -19.18 12.56
CA ALA A 111 -19.16 -20.30 11.66
C ALA A 111 -18.08 -21.34 11.87
N ASN A 112 -18.48 -22.62 11.78
CA ASN A 112 -17.52 -23.71 11.69
C ASN A 112 -16.61 -23.43 10.47
N PRO A 113 -15.26 -23.38 10.61
CA PRO A 113 -14.33 -23.14 9.49
C PRO A 113 -14.47 -24.16 8.35
N SER A 114 -15.25 -25.22 8.59
CA SER A 114 -15.66 -26.27 7.66
C SER A 114 -16.91 -25.95 6.81
N GLY A 115 -17.46 -24.74 6.88
CA GLY A 115 -18.53 -24.31 5.99
C GLY A 115 -18.09 -24.39 4.54
N SER A 116 -18.68 -25.30 3.76
CA SER A 116 -18.30 -25.52 2.36
C SER A 116 -18.35 -24.21 1.56
N ARG A 117 -17.48 -24.11 0.55
CA ARG A 117 -17.31 -23.01 -0.42
C ARG A 117 -18.62 -22.46 -1.01
N ARG A 118 -19.70 -23.25 -1.02
CA ARG A 118 -21.06 -22.84 -1.38
C ARG A 118 -21.62 -21.80 -0.40
N THR A 119 -21.41 -21.98 0.90
CA THR A 119 -21.86 -21.05 1.95
C THR A 119 -21.14 -19.71 1.84
N LEU A 120 -19.83 -19.67 1.61
CA LEU A 120 -19.07 -18.43 1.44
C LEU A 120 -19.37 -17.71 0.12
N ASN A 121 -19.70 -18.42 -0.96
CA ASN A 121 -20.10 -17.82 -2.23
C ASN A 121 -21.58 -17.37 -2.23
N THR A 122 -22.48 -18.08 -1.56
CA THR A 122 -23.85 -17.62 -1.30
C THR A 122 -23.84 -16.41 -0.38
N VAL A 123 -22.97 -16.41 0.65
CA VAL A 123 -22.66 -15.22 1.45
C VAL A 123 -22.08 -14.14 0.54
N GLY A 124 -20.99 -14.33 -0.22
CA GLY A 124 -20.43 -13.29 -1.10
C GLY A 124 -21.40 -12.69 -2.14
N ASN A 125 -22.30 -13.51 -2.72
CA ASN A 125 -23.33 -13.03 -3.65
C ASN A 125 -24.49 -12.30 -2.96
N VAL A 126 -24.83 -12.64 -1.72
CA VAL A 126 -25.86 -11.95 -0.89
C VAL A 126 -25.25 -10.77 -0.10
N PHE A 127 -23.94 -10.82 0.21
CA PHE A 127 -23.20 -9.94 1.11
C PHE A 127 -22.34 -8.90 0.38
N SER A 128 -22.36 -8.87 -0.95
CA SER A 128 -21.98 -7.68 -1.72
C SER A 128 -22.79 -6.43 -1.31
N PHE A 129 -23.88 -6.61 -0.55
CA PHE A 129 -24.66 -5.57 0.12
C PHE A 129 -24.40 -5.42 1.65
N ILE A 130 -23.62 -6.29 2.28
CA ILE A 130 -23.42 -6.28 3.74
C ILE A 130 -22.11 -5.56 4.11
N PRO A 131 -22.13 -4.64 5.10
CA PRO A 131 -20.95 -3.92 5.60
C PRO A 131 -19.76 -4.79 6.05
N MET A 132 -19.92 -6.11 6.15
CA MET A 132 -18.92 -7.05 6.67
C MET A 132 -17.68 -7.19 5.77
N LEU A 133 -17.80 -7.00 4.45
CA LEU A 133 -16.62 -6.92 3.55
C LEU A 133 -15.84 -5.60 3.71
N ARG A 134 -16.47 -4.54 4.25
CA ARG A 134 -15.74 -3.33 4.68
C ARG A 134 -14.87 -3.59 5.91
N ILE A 135 -15.26 -4.54 6.79
CA ILE A 135 -14.56 -4.88 8.05
C ILE A 135 -13.20 -5.54 7.82
N ALA A 136 -12.94 -6.07 6.62
CA ALA A 136 -11.61 -6.55 6.26
C ALA A 136 -10.75 -5.46 5.56
N GLY A 137 -11.34 -4.31 5.21
CA GLY A 137 -10.70 -3.21 4.48
C GLY A 137 -10.73 -3.31 2.96
N TRP A 138 -11.38 -4.32 2.38
CA TRP A 138 -11.18 -4.66 0.97
C TRP A 138 -12.18 -3.97 0.05
N SER A 139 -11.65 -3.31 -1.00
CA SER A 139 -12.47 -2.67 -2.02
C SER A 139 -12.44 -3.43 -3.35
N HIS A 140 -13.61 -3.83 -3.86
CA HIS A 140 -13.78 -4.37 -5.22
C HIS A 140 -13.52 -3.32 -6.32
N ARG A 141 -13.27 -2.07 -5.94
CA ARG A 141 -12.91 -1.01 -6.87
C ARG A 141 -11.58 -1.36 -7.54
N SER A 142 -11.46 -1.01 -8.81
CA SER A 142 -10.18 -1.10 -9.51
C SER A 142 -9.17 -0.12 -8.89
N THR A 143 -7.88 -0.42 -9.06
CA THR A 143 -6.77 0.41 -8.60
C THR A 143 -6.88 1.82 -9.18
N LEU A 144 -7.30 1.92 -10.44
CA LEU A 144 -7.57 3.20 -11.11
C LEU A 144 -8.67 4.02 -10.41
N LYS A 145 -9.79 3.37 -10.05
CA LYS A 145 -10.90 4.03 -9.37
C LYS A 145 -10.52 4.51 -7.97
N ILE A 146 -9.72 3.73 -7.25
CA ILE A 146 -9.21 4.08 -5.92
C ILE A 146 -8.35 5.35 -5.98
N GLY A 147 -7.47 5.46 -6.98
CA GLY A 147 -6.69 6.69 -7.20
C GLY A 147 -7.58 7.92 -7.40
N HIS A 148 -8.60 7.82 -8.24
CA HIS A 148 -9.56 8.93 -8.45
C HIS A 148 -10.36 9.29 -7.18
N ASP A 149 -10.74 8.29 -6.38
CA ASP A 149 -11.48 8.53 -5.14
C ASP A 149 -10.61 9.22 -4.09
N THR A 150 -9.33 8.87 -4.01
CA THR A 150 -8.37 9.54 -3.12
C THR A 150 -8.23 11.02 -3.46
N ILE A 151 -8.21 11.36 -4.75
CA ILE A 151 -8.17 12.75 -5.18
C ILE A 151 -9.42 13.53 -4.74
N LYS A 152 -10.61 12.92 -4.85
CA LYS A 152 -11.85 13.52 -4.34
C LYS A 152 -11.81 13.71 -2.83
N SER A 153 -11.25 12.74 -2.09
CA SER A 153 -11.02 12.86 -0.65
C SER A 153 -10.07 14.04 -0.33
N ASN A 154 -8.96 14.17 -1.04
CA ASN A 154 -8.03 15.30 -0.90
C ASN A 154 -8.70 16.64 -1.20
N ASP A 155 -9.54 16.72 -2.23
CA ASP A 155 -10.27 17.94 -2.60
C ASP A 155 -11.30 18.37 -1.54
N SER A 156 -11.67 17.48 -0.62
CA SER A 156 -12.56 17.79 0.50
C SER A 156 -11.83 18.39 1.72
N LEU A 157 -10.50 18.29 1.79
CA LEU A 157 -9.70 18.70 2.95
C LEU A 157 -9.68 20.22 3.23
N PRO A 158 -9.72 21.14 2.25
CA PRO A 158 -9.61 22.57 2.53
C PRO A 158 -10.61 23.04 3.59
N ALA A 159 -11.85 22.53 3.57
CA ALA A 159 -12.86 22.88 4.58
C ALA A 159 -12.45 22.47 6.01
N THR A 160 -11.78 21.33 6.17
CA THR A 160 -11.26 20.86 7.46
C THR A 160 -10.02 21.64 7.89
N LEU A 161 -9.07 21.85 6.98
CA LEU A 161 -7.85 22.63 7.24
C LEU A 161 -8.19 24.08 7.65
N HIS A 162 -9.21 24.69 7.05
CA HIS A 162 -9.62 26.05 7.43
C HIS A 162 -10.20 26.15 8.84
N LYS A 163 -10.74 25.06 9.39
CA LYS A 163 -11.34 25.06 10.73
C LYS A 163 -10.32 24.83 11.84
N SER A 164 -9.19 24.19 11.56
CA SER A 164 -8.17 23.90 12.57
C SER A 164 -7.31 25.14 12.87
N PRO A 165 -7.12 25.52 14.15
CA PRO A 165 -6.21 26.61 14.52
C PRO A 165 -4.77 26.43 14.04
N SER A 166 -4.29 25.17 13.98
CA SER A 166 -2.93 24.86 13.53
C SER A 166 -2.71 25.10 12.04
N THR A 167 -3.78 25.17 11.25
CA THR A 167 -3.73 25.36 9.78
C THR A 167 -4.60 26.52 9.31
N GLN A 168 -5.15 27.33 10.24
CA GLN A 168 -6.10 28.39 9.91
C GLN A 168 -5.50 29.48 9.02
N HIS A 169 -4.18 29.64 9.01
CA HIS A 169 -3.50 30.59 8.12
C HIS A 169 -3.56 30.14 6.64
N LEU A 170 -3.85 28.87 6.33
CA LEU A 170 -4.11 28.41 4.95
C LEU A 170 -5.42 28.98 4.36
N ARG A 171 -6.24 29.70 5.15
CA ARG A 171 -7.57 30.23 4.79
C ARG A 171 -7.59 31.16 3.57
N GLU A 172 -6.49 31.85 3.28
CA GLU A 172 -6.46 32.91 2.25
C GLU A 172 -6.15 32.36 0.84
N GLY A 173 -5.66 31.11 0.72
CA GLY A 173 -5.24 30.47 -0.52
C GLY A 173 -6.34 29.76 -1.33
N LYS A 174 -7.61 30.18 -1.23
CA LYS A 174 -8.82 29.44 -1.68
C LYS A 174 -8.82 28.87 -3.11
N LYS A 175 -7.92 29.30 -4.01
CA LYS A 175 -7.96 28.89 -5.44
C LYS A 175 -6.89 27.86 -5.84
N SER A 176 -5.97 27.43 -4.96
CA SER A 176 -4.78 26.66 -5.38
C SER A 176 -4.28 25.55 -4.43
N PHE A 177 -5.14 24.95 -3.59
CA PHE A 177 -4.75 23.79 -2.76
C PHE A 177 -4.20 22.62 -3.58
N LEU A 178 -3.06 22.09 -3.17
CA LEU A 178 -2.42 20.92 -3.77
C LEU A 178 -2.23 19.83 -2.71
N GLY A 179 -3.21 18.93 -2.61
CA GLY A 179 -3.03 17.66 -1.90
C GLY A 179 -2.28 16.65 -2.77
N ILE A 180 -1.14 16.19 -2.26
CA ILE A 180 -0.29 15.15 -2.84
C ILE A 180 -0.39 13.90 -1.97
N SER A 181 -0.58 12.74 -2.59
CA SER A 181 -0.49 11.44 -1.91
C SER A 181 0.58 10.57 -2.58
N ILE A 182 1.49 10.02 -1.79
CA ILE A 182 2.46 9.04 -2.24
C ILE A 182 1.75 7.69 -2.32
N ALA A 183 1.57 7.20 -3.55
CA ALA A 183 0.70 6.08 -3.85
C ALA A 183 1.51 4.76 -3.86
N LEU A 184 1.13 3.83 -3.00
CA LEU A 184 1.83 2.58 -2.75
C LEU A 184 0.98 1.40 -3.23
N PRO A 185 1.34 0.75 -4.34
CA PRO A 185 0.67 -0.47 -4.77
C PRO A 185 1.22 -1.69 -3.99
N MET A 186 0.50 -2.81 -4.07
CA MET A 186 0.78 -4.04 -3.33
C MET A 186 0.81 -5.24 -4.28
N ASP A 187 1.97 -5.86 -4.40
CA ASP A 187 2.14 -7.10 -5.15
C ASP A 187 1.91 -8.30 -4.22
N MET A 188 0.81 -9.04 -4.38
CA MET A 188 0.52 -10.20 -3.54
C MET A 188 0.70 -11.53 -4.28
N ASP A 189 1.17 -11.50 -5.54
CA ASP A 189 1.24 -12.70 -6.37
C ASP A 189 2.21 -13.73 -5.78
N LEU A 190 3.25 -13.29 -5.07
CA LEU A 190 4.28 -14.16 -4.47
C LEU A 190 4.16 -14.27 -2.94
N CYS A 191 3.01 -13.93 -2.35
CA CYS A 191 2.79 -13.88 -0.90
C CYS A 191 2.64 -15.27 -0.23
N HIS A 192 3.55 -16.18 -0.52
CA HIS A 192 3.62 -17.56 -0.01
C HIS A 192 5.05 -18.09 -0.02
N LEU A 193 5.24 -19.24 0.61
CA LEU A 193 6.55 -19.84 0.75
C LEU A 193 7.14 -20.32 -0.59
N ASP A 194 6.32 -20.78 -1.54
CA ASP A 194 6.83 -21.21 -2.84
C ASP A 194 7.26 -20.04 -3.74
N GLY A 195 7.06 -18.79 -3.29
CA GLY A 195 7.58 -17.59 -3.94
C GLY A 195 9.11 -17.62 -4.09
N TYR A 196 9.85 -18.34 -3.23
CA TYR A 196 11.31 -18.55 -3.39
C TYR A 196 11.68 -19.41 -4.61
N LYS A 197 10.72 -20.14 -5.18
CA LYS A 197 10.88 -20.86 -6.46
C LYS A 197 10.42 -20.00 -7.64
N GLY A 198 10.10 -18.72 -7.41
CA GLY A 198 9.54 -17.81 -8.42
C GLY A 198 8.08 -18.12 -8.79
N ARG A 199 7.39 -18.99 -8.05
CA ARG A 199 6.02 -19.41 -8.32
C ARG A 199 5.04 -18.43 -7.68
N SER A 200 4.05 -17.97 -8.44
CA SER A 200 2.91 -17.23 -7.88
C SER A 200 2.00 -18.12 -7.05
N VAL A 201 1.21 -17.53 -6.15
CA VAL A 201 0.20 -18.24 -5.36
C VAL A 201 -0.77 -18.98 -6.28
N TYR A 202 -1.20 -18.31 -7.36
CA TYR A 202 -1.94 -18.97 -8.43
C TYR A 202 -1.03 -19.37 -9.59
N GLU A 203 -1.17 -20.61 -10.02
CA GLU A 203 -0.55 -21.13 -11.24
C GLU A 203 -1.61 -21.46 -12.28
N VAL A 204 -1.26 -21.27 -13.55
CA VAL A 204 -2.16 -21.50 -14.68
C VAL A 204 -1.83 -22.85 -15.32
N GLU A 205 -2.79 -23.75 -15.29
CA GLU A 205 -2.74 -25.04 -15.99
C GLU A 205 -3.55 -24.94 -17.29
N PRO A 206 -2.90 -25.00 -18.47
CA PRO A 206 -3.62 -25.02 -19.74
C PRO A 206 -4.48 -26.29 -19.85
N GLN A 207 -5.67 -26.15 -20.43
CA GLN A 207 -6.59 -27.26 -20.67
C GLN A 207 -6.76 -27.46 -22.19
N PRO A 208 -6.63 -28.70 -22.71
CA PRO A 208 -6.93 -28.98 -24.11
C PRO A 208 -8.39 -28.61 -24.45
N GLY A 209 -8.58 -27.60 -25.30
CA GLY A 209 -9.91 -27.20 -25.80
C GLY A 209 -10.81 -26.49 -24.79
N GLY A 210 -10.29 -26.00 -23.65
CA GLY A 210 -11.09 -25.34 -22.62
C GLY A 210 -10.41 -24.14 -21.95
N ASP A 211 -11.14 -23.47 -21.06
CA ASP A 211 -10.61 -22.38 -20.24
C ASP A 211 -9.45 -22.87 -19.36
N PRO A 212 -8.39 -22.07 -19.17
CA PRO A 212 -7.29 -22.43 -18.28
C PRO A 212 -7.78 -22.63 -16.84
N ARG A 213 -7.22 -23.63 -16.15
CA ARG A 213 -7.48 -23.86 -14.72
C ARG A 213 -6.45 -23.13 -13.88
N TYR A 214 -6.91 -22.52 -12.80
CA TYR A 214 -6.03 -21.89 -11.82
C TYR A 214 -5.87 -22.81 -10.62
N THR A 215 -4.64 -22.99 -10.18
CA THR A 215 -4.29 -23.87 -9.05
C THR A 215 -3.44 -23.14 -8.02
N PHE A 216 -3.40 -23.64 -6.79
CA PHE A 216 -2.51 -23.15 -5.73
C PHE A 216 -2.11 -24.32 -4.82
N ASN A 217 -1.02 -24.16 -4.07
CA ASN A 217 -0.54 -25.19 -3.15
C ASN A 217 -0.85 -24.83 -1.70
N VAL A 218 -1.16 -25.84 -0.89
CA VAL A 218 -1.26 -25.70 0.57
C VAL A 218 -0.12 -26.45 1.25
N ARG A 219 0.46 -25.76 2.25
CA ARG A 219 1.62 -26.24 2.98
C ARG A 219 1.28 -26.51 4.43
N LEU A 220 1.77 -27.63 4.96
CA LEU A 220 1.75 -27.90 6.40
C LEU A 220 3.14 -27.80 7.01
N THR A 221 4.17 -27.93 6.18
CA THR A 221 5.57 -27.81 6.56
C THR A 221 6.29 -26.75 5.71
N GLY A 222 7.36 -26.16 6.22
CA GLY A 222 8.30 -25.32 5.51
C GLY A 222 9.39 -26.12 4.77
N HIS A 223 9.34 -27.45 4.73
CA HIS A 223 10.33 -28.27 4.02
C HIS A 223 10.32 -27.95 2.52
N LEU A 224 11.44 -27.52 1.94
CA LEU A 224 11.49 -27.10 0.52
C LEU A 224 11.02 -28.18 -0.47
N ASP A 225 11.17 -29.45 -0.12
CA ASP A 225 10.78 -30.61 -0.93
C ASP A 225 9.46 -31.26 -0.45
N GLU A 226 8.67 -30.53 0.33
CA GLU A 226 7.32 -30.97 0.69
C GLU A 226 6.51 -31.27 -0.59
N ARG A 227 5.95 -32.47 -0.66
CA ARG A 227 5.11 -32.90 -1.78
C ARG A 227 3.97 -31.91 -2.01
N GLU A 228 3.71 -31.51 -3.24
CA GLU A 228 2.66 -30.53 -3.52
C GLU A 228 1.26 -31.03 -3.14
N ASP A 229 0.51 -30.21 -2.42
CA ASP A 229 -0.93 -30.38 -2.24
C ASP A 229 -1.66 -29.36 -3.12
N LYS A 230 -1.79 -29.71 -4.40
CA LYS A 230 -2.36 -28.82 -5.40
C LYS A 230 -3.89 -28.79 -5.27
N LEU A 231 -4.44 -27.58 -5.18
CA LEU A 231 -5.88 -27.32 -5.12
C LEU A 231 -6.32 -26.41 -6.27
N TYR A 232 -7.59 -26.52 -6.67
CA TYR A 232 -8.16 -25.72 -7.76
C TYR A 232 -8.87 -24.45 -7.25
N ALA A 233 -8.45 -23.30 -7.78
CA ALA A 233 -9.10 -22.01 -7.51
C ALA A 233 -10.50 -21.96 -8.13
N HIS A 234 -11.43 -21.24 -7.49
CA HIS A 234 -12.80 -21.14 -8.01
C HIS A 234 -12.82 -20.31 -9.29
N PRO A 235 -13.68 -20.62 -10.27
CA PRO A 235 -13.90 -19.72 -11.40
C PRO A 235 -14.20 -18.28 -11.01
N LEU A 236 -15.05 -18.05 -9.99
CA LEU A 236 -15.35 -16.68 -9.53
C LEU A 236 -14.16 -16.00 -8.84
N GLU A 237 -13.29 -16.78 -8.20
CA GLU A 237 -12.12 -16.29 -7.46
C GLU A 237 -11.05 -15.78 -8.41
N TRP A 238 -10.63 -16.60 -9.39
CA TRP A 238 -9.58 -16.20 -10.31
C TRP A 238 -10.07 -15.20 -11.36
N ARG A 239 -11.36 -15.21 -11.74
CA ARG A 239 -11.92 -14.21 -12.67
C ARG A 239 -11.96 -12.81 -12.08
N ALA A 240 -12.05 -12.71 -10.74
CA ALA A 240 -11.99 -11.43 -10.04
C ALA A 240 -10.54 -10.98 -9.81
N TYR A 241 -9.61 -11.92 -9.67
CA TYR A 241 -8.21 -11.67 -9.30
C TYR A 241 -7.50 -10.73 -10.29
N GLN A 242 -6.95 -9.64 -9.75
CA GLN A 242 -6.16 -8.66 -10.47
C GLN A 242 -4.68 -8.97 -10.30
N LYS A 243 -3.99 -9.34 -11.38
CA LYS A 243 -2.55 -9.66 -11.35
C LYS A 243 -1.71 -8.40 -11.13
N TRP A 244 -0.49 -8.57 -10.63
CA TRP A 244 0.45 -7.45 -10.44
C TRP A 244 0.64 -6.57 -11.67
N SER A 245 0.79 -7.16 -12.86
CA SER A 245 0.99 -6.40 -14.11
C SER A 245 -0.19 -5.47 -14.43
N GLU A 246 -1.41 -5.91 -14.15
CA GLU A 246 -2.62 -5.12 -14.33
C GLU A 246 -2.68 -3.98 -13.30
N GLN A 247 -2.35 -4.28 -12.04
CA GLN A 247 -2.28 -3.28 -10.98
C GLN A 247 -1.23 -2.19 -11.29
N VAL A 248 -0.06 -2.56 -11.81
CA VAL A 248 0.98 -1.60 -12.23
C VAL A 248 0.45 -0.68 -13.32
N LEU A 249 -0.24 -1.22 -14.33
CA LEU A 249 -0.82 -0.41 -15.41
C LEU A 249 -1.88 0.56 -14.86
N GLU A 250 -2.79 0.07 -14.02
CA GLU A 250 -3.82 0.91 -13.42
C GLU A 250 -3.25 1.98 -12.48
N THR A 251 -2.18 1.68 -11.74
CA THR A 251 -1.45 2.65 -10.91
C THR A 251 -0.85 3.75 -11.78
N LYS A 252 -0.19 3.39 -12.89
CA LYS A 252 0.36 4.36 -13.86
C LYS A 252 -0.76 5.23 -14.45
N LEU A 253 -1.87 4.63 -14.86
CA LEU A 253 -3.03 5.37 -15.38
C LEU A 253 -3.60 6.34 -14.34
N ALA A 254 -3.78 5.92 -13.09
CA ALA A 254 -4.30 6.76 -12.01
C ALA A 254 -3.40 7.97 -11.74
N CYS A 255 -2.09 7.74 -11.64
CA CYS A 255 -1.12 8.77 -11.32
C CYS A 255 -0.92 9.76 -12.46
N SER A 256 -0.87 9.28 -13.71
CA SER A 256 -0.80 10.17 -14.88
C SER A 256 -2.10 10.92 -15.14
N SER A 257 -3.26 10.40 -14.74
CA SER A 257 -4.54 11.15 -14.81
C SER A 257 -4.61 12.27 -13.77
N ASN A 258 -3.84 12.15 -12.68
CA ASN A 258 -3.81 13.10 -11.57
C ASN A 258 -2.35 13.51 -11.28
N PRO A 259 -1.66 14.10 -12.28
CA PRO A 259 -0.22 14.26 -12.27
C PRO A 259 0.26 15.05 -11.06
N LEU A 260 1.23 14.50 -10.34
CA LEU A 260 1.84 15.09 -9.12
C LEU A 260 0.85 15.38 -7.98
N ARG A 261 -0.40 14.93 -8.09
CA ARG A 261 -1.32 14.76 -6.95
C ARG A 261 -1.28 13.33 -6.41
N LEU A 262 -1.01 12.38 -7.28
CA LEU A 262 -0.62 11.01 -6.93
C LEU A 262 0.80 10.79 -7.45
N ILE A 263 1.73 10.49 -6.56
CA ILE A 263 3.12 10.20 -6.91
C ILE A 263 3.38 8.74 -6.53
N PRO A 264 3.54 7.81 -7.48
CA PRO A 264 3.59 6.41 -7.14
C PRO A 264 4.99 5.95 -6.71
N MET A 265 5.04 4.93 -5.87
CA MET A 265 6.23 4.09 -5.67
C MET A 265 6.05 2.75 -6.39
N TYR A 266 7.14 2.16 -6.86
CA TYR A 266 7.10 0.85 -7.50
C TYR A 266 7.19 -0.24 -6.43
N HIS A 267 6.26 -1.19 -6.39
CA HIS A 267 6.38 -2.33 -5.46
C HIS A 267 7.48 -3.27 -5.96
N TYR A 268 8.59 -3.35 -5.21
CA TYR A 268 9.68 -4.27 -5.49
C TYR A 268 9.48 -5.55 -4.66
N GLU A 269 8.95 -6.58 -5.31
CA GLU A 269 8.92 -7.93 -4.77
C GLU A 269 10.20 -8.67 -5.22
N PRO A 270 11.20 -8.84 -4.34
CA PRO A 270 12.53 -9.29 -4.73
C PRO A 270 12.53 -10.73 -5.27
N ARG A 271 11.54 -11.55 -4.91
CA ARG A 271 11.37 -12.92 -5.40
C ARG A 271 10.94 -13.01 -6.87
N ARG A 272 10.50 -11.91 -7.50
CA ARG A 272 10.30 -11.88 -8.97
C ARG A 272 11.60 -11.92 -9.76
N PHE A 273 12.70 -11.54 -9.12
CA PHE A 273 14.00 -11.33 -9.76
C PHE A 273 14.98 -12.45 -9.40
N ILE A 274 14.45 -13.63 -9.16
CA ILE A 274 15.21 -14.85 -8.95
C ILE A 274 14.90 -15.86 -10.05
N GLN A 275 15.83 -16.78 -10.27
CA GLN A 275 15.67 -17.95 -11.12
C GLN A 275 15.91 -19.20 -10.29
N TRP A 276 14.98 -20.14 -10.30
CA TRP A 276 15.16 -21.41 -9.60
C TRP A 276 15.95 -22.38 -10.48
N ASN A 277 17.09 -22.89 -9.99
CA ASN A 277 17.94 -23.83 -10.72
C ASN A 277 17.69 -25.31 -10.33
N GLY A 278 16.64 -25.59 -9.55
CA GLY A 278 16.34 -26.91 -8.99
C GLY A 278 16.85 -27.11 -7.56
N LYS A 279 17.89 -26.37 -7.14
CA LYS A 279 18.49 -26.47 -5.79
C LYS A 279 18.39 -25.18 -4.99
N SER A 280 18.59 -24.04 -5.64
CA SER A 280 18.58 -22.72 -5.02
C SER A 280 18.09 -21.65 -5.98
N ALA A 281 17.69 -20.53 -5.42
CA ALA A 281 17.41 -19.31 -6.16
C ALA A 281 18.73 -18.64 -6.58
N THR A 282 18.86 -18.27 -7.85
CA THR A 282 19.94 -17.45 -8.41
C THR A 282 19.37 -16.12 -8.88
N LEU A 283 20.23 -15.12 -9.14
CA LEU A 283 19.80 -13.82 -9.63
C LEU A 283 19.27 -13.94 -11.07
N ALA A 284 18.10 -13.35 -11.36
CA ALA A 284 17.58 -13.28 -12.73
C ALA A 284 18.29 -12.17 -13.55
N ASP A 285 18.43 -12.37 -14.86
CA ASP A 285 19.12 -11.40 -15.76
C ASP A 285 18.46 -10.01 -15.77
N ASN A 286 17.15 -9.95 -15.56
CA ASN A 286 16.35 -8.73 -15.60
C ASN A 286 16.09 -8.11 -14.20
N TRP A 287 16.91 -8.43 -13.20
CA TRP A 287 16.73 -7.94 -11.82
C TRP A 287 16.68 -6.41 -11.70
N ASP A 288 17.36 -5.70 -12.60
CA ASP A 288 17.46 -4.24 -12.63
C ASP A 288 16.32 -3.56 -13.40
N ALA A 289 15.43 -4.33 -14.04
CA ALA A 289 14.35 -3.78 -14.86
C ALA A 289 13.47 -2.75 -14.14
N PRO A 290 13.14 -2.89 -12.83
CA PRO A 290 12.35 -1.90 -12.11
C PRO A 290 12.97 -0.50 -12.05
N PHE A 291 14.31 -0.39 -12.02
CA PHE A 291 15.00 0.90 -11.92
C PHE A 291 14.71 1.80 -13.12
N LYS A 292 14.44 1.22 -14.30
CA LYS A 292 14.05 1.95 -15.52
C LYS A 292 12.76 2.75 -15.37
N HIS A 293 11.94 2.45 -14.35
CA HIS A 293 10.69 3.15 -14.08
C HIS A 293 10.80 4.21 -12.98
N VAL A 294 11.91 4.24 -12.23
CA VAL A 294 12.12 5.14 -11.09
C VAL A 294 12.86 6.39 -11.53
N ALA A 295 12.30 7.55 -11.21
CA ALA A 295 12.92 8.85 -11.43
C ALA A 295 14.06 9.05 -10.43
N THR A 296 15.22 9.45 -10.94
CA THR A 296 16.38 9.86 -10.15
C THR A 296 16.78 11.28 -10.56
N LYS A 297 17.91 11.78 -10.08
CA LYS A 297 18.46 13.06 -10.56
C LYS A 297 18.89 12.98 -12.03
N GLU A 298 19.38 11.82 -12.47
CA GLU A 298 19.94 11.59 -13.80
C GLU A 298 18.97 10.89 -14.76
N ARG A 299 17.93 10.21 -14.25
CA ARG A 299 17.04 9.36 -15.05
C ARG A 299 15.58 9.77 -14.92
N GLU A 300 14.87 9.85 -16.04
CA GLU A 300 13.42 9.99 -16.06
C GLU A 300 12.71 8.71 -15.62
N GLY A 301 11.58 8.87 -14.93
CA GLY A 301 10.79 7.76 -14.45
C GLY A 301 9.45 8.22 -13.93
N LEU A 302 8.48 7.32 -13.85
CA LEU A 302 7.13 7.64 -13.38
C LEU A 302 7.01 7.47 -11.86
N PHE A 303 7.86 6.63 -11.26
CA PHE A 303 7.84 6.32 -9.84
C PHE A 303 8.90 7.12 -9.07
N ALA A 304 8.59 7.54 -7.84
CA ALA A 304 9.51 8.31 -7.00
C ALA A 304 10.47 7.45 -6.15
N GLY A 305 10.25 6.13 -6.11
CA GLY A 305 11.08 5.19 -5.36
C GLY A 305 10.47 3.80 -5.30
N PHE A 306 10.92 2.99 -4.34
CA PHE A 306 10.43 1.63 -4.14
C PHE A 306 9.60 1.43 -2.88
N LYS A 307 8.52 0.66 -3.00
CA LYS A 307 7.79 0.06 -1.89
C LYS A 307 8.26 -1.39 -1.74
N MET A 308 8.47 -1.84 -0.51
CA MET A 308 8.71 -3.25 -0.18
C MET A 308 7.73 -3.71 0.91
N TYR A 309 7.57 -5.02 1.08
CA TYR A 309 6.69 -5.60 2.10
C TYR A 309 7.21 -6.97 2.57
N THR A 310 8.21 -6.95 3.46
CA THR A 310 8.79 -8.17 4.07
C THR A 310 7.78 -9.11 4.75
N PRO A 311 6.63 -8.65 5.31
CA PRO A 311 5.64 -9.57 5.84
C PRO A 311 4.99 -10.51 4.81
N GLN A 312 5.25 -10.35 3.51
CA GLN A 312 4.88 -11.32 2.47
C GLN A 312 5.81 -12.55 2.40
N GLY A 313 6.83 -12.61 3.27
CA GLY A 313 7.63 -13.83 3.47
C GLY A 313 9.08 -13.73 2.99
N TYR A 314 9.75 -12.61 3.17
CA TYR A 314 11.22 -12.49 3.02
C TYR A 314 11.78 -11.51 4.05
N THR A 315 13.03 -11.69 4.47
CA THR A 315 13.71 -10.77 5.41
C THR A 315 14.52 -9.70 4.64
N PRO A 316 14.92 -8.59 5.29
CA PRO A 316 15.76 -7.56 4.64
C PRO A 316 17.14 -8.08 4.19
N THR A 317 17.64 -9.13 4.85
CA THR A 317 18.94 -9.75 4.59
C THR A 317 18.79 -11.19 4.12
N ASP A 318 17.70 -11.51 3.43
CA ASP A 318 17.38 -12.88 3.06
C ASP A 318 18.36 -13.45 2.02
N THR A 319 19.20 -14.39 2.44
CA THR A 319 20.22 -15.00 1.57
C THR A 319 19.63 -15.86 0.46
N ARG A 320 18.36 -16.25 0.57
CA ARG A 320 17.64 -16.99 -0.48
C ARG A 320 17.14 -16.08 -1.59
N VAL A 321 17.26 -14.75 -1.43
CA VAL A 321 16.82 -13.77 -2.42
C VAL A 321 18.03 -12.96 -2.90
N PRO A 322 18.83 -13.50 -3.84
CA PRO A 322 20.12 -12.91 -4.23
C PRO A 322 20.01 -11.52 -4.87
N SER A 323 18.81 -11.10 -5.27
CA SER A 323 18.55 -9.76 -5.81
C SER A 323 18.64 -8.65 -4.76
N LEU A 324 18.42 -8.94 -3.47
CA LEU A 324 18.34 -7.93 -2.41
C LEU A 324 19.63 -7.12 -2.25
N GLU A 325 20.78 -7.78 -2.22
CA GLU A 325 22.07 -7.09 -2.03
C GLU A 325 22.34 -6.05 -3.12
N LYS A 326 22.18 -6.46 -4.39
CA LYS A 326 22.37 -5.57 -5.54
C LYS A 326 21.32 -4.47 -5.59
N PHE A 327 20.07 -4.80 -5.25
CA PHE A 327 18.97 -3.85 -5.19
C PHE A 327 19.26 -2.72 -4.20
N PHE A 328 19.63 -3.04 -2.95
CA PHE A 328 19.94 -2.02 -1.94
C PHE A 328 21.18 -1.20 -2.31
N ALA A 329 22.24 -1.85 -2.83
CA ALA A 329 23.43 -1.14 -3.29
C ALA A 329 23.12 -0.14 -4.41
N GLN A 330 22.22 -0.51 -5.34
CA GLN A 330 21.77 0.39 -6.40
C GLN A 330 20.91 1.53 -5.85
N CYS A 331 20.01 1.27 -4.89
CA CYS A 331 19.24 2.31 -4.22
C CYS A 331 20.15 3.32 -3.48
N VAL A 332 21.22 2.86 -2.84
CA VAL A 332 22.23 3.75 -2.24
C VAL A 332 22.93 4.59 -3.32
N LYS A 333 23.39 3.94 -4.39
CA LYS A 333 24.14 4.59 -5.48
C LYS A 333 23.32 5.71 -6.15
N GLU A 334 22.04 5.48 -6.36
CA GLU A 334 21.14 6.40 -7.06
C GLU A 334 20.29 7.27 -6.11
N ASP A 335 20.53 7.17 -4.79
CA ASP A 335 19.80 7.88 -3.73
C ASP A 335 18.26 7.71 -3.83
N ILE A 336 17.83 6.47 -4.09
CA ILE A 336 16.42 6.10 -4.25
C ILE A 336 15.79 5.77 -2.89
N PRO A 337 14.67 6.42 -2.51
CA PRO A 337 13.95 6.12 -1.28
C PRO A 337 13.26 4.74 -1.33
N ILE A 338 13.33 4.02 -0.22
CA ILE A 338 12.58 2.78 0.01
C ILE A 338 11.62 3.00 1.18
N MET A 339 10.34 2.70 0.95
CA MET A 339 9.36 2.59 2.02
C MET A 339 9.00 1.12 2.21
N THR A 340 8.81 0.67 3.45
CA THR A 340 8.37 -0.69 3.73
C THR A 340 7.52 -0.77 4.98
N HIS A 341 6.73 -1.85 5.12
CA HIS A 341 5.98 -2.07 6.35
C HIS A 341 6.80 -2.79 7.40
N CYS A 342 6.69 -2.33 8.63
CA CYS A 342 7.38 -2.79 9.83
C CYS A 342 6.41 -2.70 11.00
N THR A 343 5.39 -3.56 10.99
CA THR A 343 4.33 -3.53 11.99
C THR A 343 3.92 -4.95 12.42
N PRO A 344 3.54 -5.17 13.69
CA PRO A 344 3.00 -6.45 14.17
C PRO A 344 1.57 -6.78 13.68
N SER A 345 0.89 -5.86 12.98
CA SER A 345 -0.45 -6.04 12.39
C SER A 345 -0.42 -5.74 10.87
N GLY A 346 -1.19 -6.47 10.04
CA GLY A 346 -1.20 -6.24 8.59
C GLY A 346 -1.55 -7.47 7.73
N HIS A 347 -1.09 -7.45 6.48
CA HIS A 347 -1.34 -8.52 5.50
C HIS A 347 -0.12 -9.44 5.37
N TYR A 348 -0.20 -10.60 6.00
CA TYR A 348 0.90 -11.57 6.00
C TYR A 348 0.80 -12.58 4.88
N THR A 349 1.91 -13.24 4.62
CA THR A 349 1.85 -14.56 4.02
C THR A 349 1.07 -15.54 4.91
N HIS A 350 0.25 -16.39 4.27
CA HIS A 350 -0.49 -17.43 4.97
C HIS A 350 0.42 -18.52 5.55
N ASP A 351 1.64 -18.65 5.02
CA ASP A 351 2.63 -19.63 5.47
C ASP A 351 3.49 -19.15 6.64
N ARG A 352 3.20 -17.99 7.24
CA ARG A 352 4.07 -17.33 8.24
C ARG A 352 4.57 -18.23 9.39
N LYS A 353 3.80 -19.25 9.78
CA LYS A 353 4.16 -20.22 10.84
C LYS A 353 5.22 -21.25 10.41
N LEU A 354 5.48 -21.36 9.11
CA LEU A 354 6.39 -22.33 8.50
C LEU A 354 7.79 -21.76 8.25
N PHE A 355 7.96 -20.44 8.41
CA PHE A 355 9.20 -19.76 8.07
C PHE A 355 10.37 -20.07 9.01
N ILE A 356 10.09 -20.47 10.26
CA ILE A 356 11.15 -20.91 11.18
C ILE A 356 11.87 -22.16 10.67
N ASP A 357 11.16 -23.03 9.93
CA ASP A 357 11.72 -24.29 9.45
C ASP A 357 12.77 -24.10 8.35
N LEU A 358 12.81 -22.89 7.78
CA LEU A 358 13.77 -22.52 6.75
C LEU A 358 15.07 -21.96 7.32
N ASP A 359 15.13 -21.72 8.63
CA ASP A 359 16.32 -21.32 9.37
C ASP A 359 16.76 -22.51 10.24
N PRO A 360 17.80 -23.28 9.82
CA PRO A 360 18.25 -24.44 10.57
C PRO A 360 18.66 -24.13 12.02
N ALA A 361 19.19 -22.92 12.27
CA ALA A 361 19.60 -22.53 13.61
C ALA A 361 18.38 -22.25 14.50
N ALA A 362 17.38 -21.55 13.98
CA ALA A 362 16.14 -21.31 14.71
C ALA A 362 15.32 -22.59 14.90
N ALA A 363 15.22 -23.43 13.86
CA ALA A 363 14.55 -24.73 13.91
C ALA A 363 15.22 -25.69 14.92
N ALA A 364 16.55 -25.66 15.06
CA ALA A 364 17.26 -26.45 16.05
C ALA A 364 16.86 -26.07 17.50
N GLY A 365 16.49 -24.81 17.74
CA GLY A 365 16.03 -24.30 19.03
C GLY A 365 14.60 -24.70 19.43
N LEU A 366 13.83 -25.34 18.54
CA LEU A 366 12.48 -25.84 18.86
C LEU A 366 12.54 -26.98 19.88
N SER A 367 11.50 -27.08 20.72
CA SER A 367 11.43 -28.14 21.74
C SER A 367 11.27 -29.52 21.10
N PRO A 368 11.63 -30.62 21.78
CA PRO A 368 11.37 -31.97 21.28
C PRO A 368 9.90 -32.20 20.92
N ALA A 369 8.97 -31.65 21.70
CA ALA A 369 7.54 -31.75 21.43
C ALA A 369 7.14 -31.00 20.14
N ASP A 370 7.69 -29.80 19.91
CA ASP A 370 7.44 -29.03 18.69
C ASP A 370 7.98 -29.74 17.45
N LYS A 371 9.17 -30.35 17.56
CA LYS A 371 9.80 -31.13 16.49
C LYS A 371 8.99 -32.40 16.19
N GLU A 372 8.54 -33.12 17.22
CA GLU A 372 7.76 -34.34 17.05
C GLU A 372 6.37 -34.04 16.46
N ALA A 373 5.67 -33.03 16.97
CA ALA A 373 4.37 -32.62 16.43
C ALA A 373 4.44 -32.26 14.94
N TYR A 374 5.57 -31.67 14.52
CA TYR A 374 5.79 -31.31 13.14
C TYR A 374 6.14 -32.51 12.25
N LYS A 375 6.99 -33.43 12.75
CA LYS A 375 7.27 -34.69 12.09
C LYS A 375 6.00 -35.51 11.91
N GLU A 376 5.19 -35.61 12.96
CA GLU A 376 3.87 -36.25 12.94
C GLU A 376 2.95 -35.59 11.90
N ALA A 377 2.89 -34.26 11.86
CA ALA A 377 2.11 -33.53 10.86
C ALA A 377 2.59 -33.83 9.42
N SER A 378 3.91 -33.92 9.20
CA SER A 378 4.48 -34.28 7.90
C SER A 378 4.11 -35.71 7.49
N GLU A 379 4.18 -36.67 8.41
CA GLU A 379 3.80 -38.06 8.15
C GLU A 379 2.29 -38.20 7.88
N LYS A 380 1.45 -37.56 8.69
CA LYS A 380 -0.01 -37.48 8.49
C LYS A 380 -0.34 -36.85 7.15
N ARG A 381 0.40 -35.82 6.73
CA ARG A 381 0.25 -35.21 5.41
C ARG A 381 0.62 -36.15 4.27
N GLY A 382 1.69 -36.93 4.42
CA GLY A 382 2.05 -37.95 3.44
C GLY A 382 0.89 -38.91 3.19
N LYS A 383 0.33 -39.45 4.28
CA LYS A 383 -0.85 -40.33 4.24
C LYS A 383 -2.08 -39.64 3.62
N TYR A 384 -2.34 -38.40 4.01
CA TYR A 384 -3.43 -37.59 3.44
C TYR A 384 -3.29 -37.45 1.93
N LEU A 385 -2.09 -37.13 1.44
CA LEU A 385 -1.88 -36.96 0.02
C LEU A 385 -1.95 -38.29 -0.74
N ASP A 386 -1.56 -39.40 -0.12
CA ASP A 386 -1.71 -40.74 -0.71
C ASP A 386 -3.19 -41.07 -0.85
N ALA A 387 -3.96 -40.88 0.21
CA ALA A 387 -5.42 -41.03 0.21
C ALA A 387 -6.09 -40.11 -0.82
N LYS A 388 -5.66 -38.85 -0.92
CA LYS A 388 -6.14 -37.90 -1.94
C LYS A 388 -5.82 -38.39 -3.36
N GLY A 389 -4.60 -38.89 -3.59
CA GLY A 389 -4.20 -39.43 -4.88
C GLY A 389 -5.02 -40.67 -5.27
N ASP A 390 -5.34 -41.53 -4.30
CA ASP A 390 -6.19 -42.69 -4.54
C ASP A 390 -7.65 -42.31 -4.77
N PHE A 391 -8.16 -41.31 -4.04
CA PHE A 391 -9.45 -40.68 -4.30
C PHE A 391 -9.54 -40.09 -5.71
N GLU A 392 -8.55 -39.31 -6.15
CA GLU A 392 -8.53 -38.72 -7.50
C GLU A 392 -8.48 -39.80 -8.61
N LYS A 393 -7.80 -40.93 -8.37
CA LYS A 393 -7.83 -42.09 -9.28
C LYS A 393 -9.23 -42.72 -9.32
N ALA A 394 -9.85 -42.93 -8.16
CA ALA A 394 -11.20 -43.47 -8.06
C ALA A 394 -12.23 -42.55 -8.74
N GLU A 395 -12.15 -41.23 -8.50
CA GLU A 395 -12.99 -40.21 -9.14
C GLU A 395 -12.83 -40.22 -10.66
N LYS A 396 -11.59 -40.24 -11.19
CA LYS A 396 -11.35 -40.33 -12.64
C LYS A 396 -11.91 -41.62 -13.25
N LYS A 397 -11.76 -42.75 -12.55
CA LYS A 397 -12.31 -44.04 -12.99
C LYS A 397 -13.85 -43.96 -13.02
N PHE A 398 -14.46 -43.44 -11.97
CA PHE A 398 -15.90 -43.22 -11.89
C PHE A 398 -16.42 -42.28 -12.98
N ALA A 399 -15.78 -41.12 -13.18
CA ALA A 399 -16.15 -40.17 -14.23
C ALA A 399 -15.91 -40.73 -15.65
N GLY A 400 -14.92 -41.61 -15.84
CA GLY A 400 -14.72 -42.37 -17.08
C GLY A 400 -15.89 -43.29 -17.36
N TYR A 401 -16.28 -44.08 -16.35
CA TYR A 401 -17.43 -44.96 -16.41
C TYR A 401 -18.74 -44.20 -16.69
N MET A 402 -19.01 -43.10 -15.97
CA MET A 402 -20.20 -42.28 -16.22
C MET A 402 -20.28 -41.77 -17.67
N ARG A 403 -19.13 -41.45 -18.29
CA ARG A 403 -19.08 -41.05 -19.70
C ARG A 403 -19.35 -42.20 -20.66
N GLU A 404 -18.78 -43.37 -20.40
CA GLU A 404 -18.96 -44.57 -21.22
C GLU A 404 -20.43 -44.98 -21.31
N TYR A 405 -21.16 -44.87 -20.19
CA TYR A 405 -22.55 -45.28 -20.08
C TYR A 405 -23.58 -44.13 -20.19
N GLY A 406 -23.14 -42.91 -20.54
CA GLY A 406 -24.03 -41.75 -20.71
C GLY A 406 -24.74 -41.30 -19.43
N LEU A 407 -24.16 -41.58 -18.26
CA LEU A 407 -24.72 -41.26 -16.95
C LEU A 407 -24.37 -39.80 -16.53
N PRO A 408 -25.20 -39.15 -15.68
CA PRO A 408 -24.98 -37.75 -15.28
C PRO A 408 -23.70 -37.55 -14.45
N GLN A 409 -22.80 -36.65 -14.86
CA GLN A 409 -21.47 -36.49 -14.24
C GLN A 409 -21.45 -35.85 -12.83
N ASP A 410 -22.59 -35.45 -12.27
CA ASP A 410 -22.69 -34.86 -10.94
C ASP A 410 -23.14 -35.90 -9.91
N ALA A 411 -22.19 -36.47 -9.15
CA ALA A 411 -22.46 -37.40 -8.07
C ALA A 411 -23.29 -36.78 -6.92
N TYR A 412 -23.35 -35.45 -6.82
CA TYR A 412 -24.12 -34.74 -5.79
C TYR A 412 -25.58 -34.50 -6.19
N ALA A 413 -25.88 -34.48 -7.50
CA ALA A 413 -27.25 -34.52 -7.99
C ALA A 413 -27.95 -35.86 -7.66
N TRP A 414 -27.17 -36.93 -7.46
CA TRP A 414 -27.62 -38.26 -7.05
C TRP A 414 -28.10 -38.31 -5.58
N ASN A 415 -27.44 -37.57 -4.68
CA ASN A 415 -27.66 -37.68 -3.23
C ASN A 415 -28.87 -36.87 -2.71
N MET A 416 -29.48 -36.01 -3.53
CA MET A 416 -30.70 -35.28 -3.15
C MET A 416 -32.01 -36.04 -3.43
N GLN A 417 -31.98 -37.18 -4.14
CA GLN A 417 -33.20 -37.90 -4.48
C GLN A 417 -33.40 -39.23 -3.74
N GLY A 418 -32.37 -39.84 -3.14
CA GLY A 418 -32.52 -40.97 -2.21
C GLY A 418 -33.24 -42.23 -2.72
N GLU A 419 -33.80 -42.20 -3.93
CA GLU A 419 -34.55 -43.26 -4.56
C GLU A 419 -34.27 -43.20 -6.07
N LEU A 420 -33.98 -44.36 -6.64
CA LEU A 420 -34.09 -44.63 -8.05
C LEU A 420 -35.48 -44.23 -8.54
N VAL A 421 -35.62 -43.13 -9.26
CA VAL A 421 -36.62 -43.07 -10.34
C VAL A 421 -36.12 -42.17 -11.48
N PRO A 422 -35.30 -42.65 -12.43
CA PRO A 422 -35.71 -42.39 -13.79
C PRO A 422 -37.03 -43.16 -13.95
N MET A 423 -38.09 -42.49 -14.40
CA MET A 423 -39.19 -43.21 -15.03
C MET A 423 -38.62 -43.88 -16.29
N MET A 424 -37.93 -45.00 -16.12
CA MET A 424 -37.59 -45.93 -17.18
C MET A 424 -38.70 -46.97 -17.26
N PRO A 425 -39.06 -47.41 -18.48
CA PRO A 425 -40.17 -48.32 -18.71
C PRO A 425 -40.01 -49.61 -17.91
N VAL A 426 -41.16 -50.19 -17.55
CA VAL A 426 -41.44 -51.23 -16.55
C VAL A 426 -40.83 -52.62 -16.86
N SER A 427 -39.76 -52.71 -17.65
CA SER A 427 -39.03 -53.94 -17.91
C SER A 427 -37.63 -53.86 -17.30
N PHE A 428 -37.40 -54.59 -16.20
CA PHE A 428 -36.05 -54.85 -15.72
C PHE A 428 -35.21 -55.40 -16.87
N PRO A 429 -34.05 -54.81 -17.21
CA PRO A 429 -33.14 -55.40 -18.18
C PRO A 429 -32.73 -56.77 -17.64
N THR A 430 -33.10 -57.85 -18.34
CA THR A 430 -32.56 -59.20 -18.10
C THR A 430 -31.15 -59.35 -18.66
N ASP A 431 -30.55 -58.25 -19.10
CA ASP A 431 -29.23 -58.17 -19.68
C ASP A 431 -28.16 -58.32 -18.57
N PRO A 432 -27.36 -59.40 -18.57
CA PRO A 432 -26.29 -59.60 -17.60
C PRO A 432 -25.23 -58.49 -17.63
N GLU A 433 -25.06 -57.80 -18.77
CA GLU A 433 -24.12 -56.68 -18.87
C GLU A 433 -24.59 -55.45 -18.07
N TYR A 434 -25.89 -55.23 -17.96
CA TYR A 434 -26.46 -54.15 -17.14
C TYR A 434 -26.23 -54.37 -15.64
N TRP A 435 -26.41 -55.60 -15.16
CA TRP A 435 -26.20 -55.92 -13.74
C TRP A 435 -24.72 -55.91 -13.37
N LYS A 436 -23.84 -56.38 -14.26
CA LYS A 436 -22.39 -56.26 -14.11
C LYS A 436 -21.95 -54.79 -14.06
N ALA A 437 -22.52 -53.95 -14.93
CA ALA A 437 -22.35 -52.50 -14.90
C ALA A 437 -22.83 -51.88 -13.57
N CYS A 438 -23.98 -52.30 -13.03
CA CYS A 438 -24.46 -51.83 -11.73
C CYS A 438 -23.55 -52.26 -10.56
N GLU A 439 -23.03 -53.49 -10.57
CA GLU A 439 -22.08 -53.97 -9.55
C GLU A 439 -20.74 -53.25 -9.63
N GLU A 440 -20.20 -53.06 -10.83
CA GLU A 440 -18.96 -52.31 -11.05
C GLU A 440 -19.12 -50.82 -10.65
N TYR A 441 -20.29 -50.25 -10.89
CA TYR A 441 -20.66 -48.91 -10.44
C TYR A 441 -20.75 -48.82 -8.91
N GLN A 442 -21.48 -49.73 -8.25
CA GLN A 442 -21.61 -49.75 -6.79
C GLN A 442 -20.25 -49.95 -6.12
N LYS A 443 -19.39 -50.79 -6.71
CA LYS A 443 -18.02 -50.96 -6.24
C LYS A 443 -17.20 -49.68 -6.42
N ALA A 444 -17.29 -49.00 -7.56
CA ALA A 444 -16.59 -47.74 -7.80
C ALA A 444 -17.06 -46.63 -6.86
N LEU A 445 -18.37 -46.57 -6.55
CA LEU A 445 -18.94 -45.63 -5.58
C LEU A 445 -18.49 -45.94 -4.14
N SER A 446 -18.50 -47.22 -3.74
CA SER A 446 -18.02 -47.63 -2.41
C SER A 446 -16.51 -47.38 -2.24
N ASP A 447 -15.70 -47.63 -3.28
CA ASP A 447 -14.27 -47.32 -3.28
C ASP A 447 -14.05 -45.78 -3.18
N TYR A 448 -14.90 -44.99 -3.85
CA TYR A 448 -14.90 -43.52 -3.79
C TYR A 448 -15.26 -42.99 -2.39
N ASP A 449 -16.35 -43.47 -1.80
CA ASP A 449 -16.82 -43.02 -0.47
C ASP A 449 -15.81 -43.38 0.64
N ALA A 450 -15.23 -44.59 0.60
CA ALA A 450 -14.20 -45.01 1.55
C ALA A 450 -12.92 -44.17 1.43
N ALA A 451 -12.50 -43.85 0.20
CA ALA A 451 -11.36 -42.96 -0.03
C ALA A 451 -11.65 -41.52 0.44
N TYR A 452 -12.88 -41.03 0.24
CA TYR A 452 -13.32 -39.70 0.69
C TYR A 452 -13.36 -39.58 2.23
N GLU A 453 -13.89 -40.58 2.94
CA GLU A 453 -13.95 -40.57 4.40
C GLU A 453 -12.55 -40.59 5.02
N SER A 454 -11.65 -41.45 4.52
CA SER A 454 -10.25 -41.50 4.96
C SER A 454 -9.52 -40.16 4.71
N TYR A 455 -9.78 -39.55 3.54
CA TYR A 455 -9.27 -38.22 3.18
C TYR A 455 -9.76 -37.12 4.14
N GLU A 456 -11.07 -37.05 4.44
CA GLU A 456 -11.64 -36.01 5.31
C GLU A 456 -11.27 -36.18 6.79
N GLU A 457 -11.10 -37.41 7.27
CA GLU A 457 -10.63 -37.69 8.63
C GLU A 457 -9.21 -37.14 8.84
N LEU A 458 -8.28 -37.50 7.94
CA LEU A 458 -6.90 -37.00 7.98
C LEU A 458 -6.84 -35.47 7.79
N ALA A 459 -7.68 -34.91 6.91
CA ALA A 459 -7.77 -33.46 6.74
C ALA A 459 -8.23 -32.75 8.03
N ARG A 460 -9.13 -33.36 8.80
CA ARG A 460 -9.63 -32.81 10.07
C ARG A 460 -8.55 -32.82 11.16
N GLU A 461 -7.76 -33.88 11.26
CA GLU A 461 -6.64 -33.95 12.20
C GLU A 461 -5.57 -32.89 11.91
N LEU A 462 -5.21 -32.71 10.63
CA LEU A 462 -4.22 -31.72 10.19
C LEU A 462 -4.67 -30.26 10.43
N ARG A 463 -5.98 -30.01 10.52
CA ARG A 463 -6.55 -28.69 10.81
C ARG A 463 -6.45 -28.29 12.29
N LEU A 464 -6.33 -29.25 13.21
CA LEU A 464 -6.36 -28.99 14.67
C LEU A 464 -4.99 -28.65 15.27
N THR A 465 -3.89 -28.95 14.58
CA THR A 465 -2.51 -28.72 15.06
C THR A 465 -1.99 -27.31 14.72
N ARG A 466 -2.68 -26.21 15.10
CA ARG A 466 -2.20 -24.86 14.71
C ARG A 466 -2.41 -23.74 15.71
N SER A 467 -1.51 -23.64 16.69
CA SER A 467 -1.14 -22.37 17.34
C SER A 467 0.11 -22.55 18.20
N ASP A 468 1.31 -22.38 17.62
CA ASP A 468 2.56 -22.24 18.37
C ASP A 468 2.97 -20.75 18.40
N PRO A 469 2.87 -20.08 19.56
CA PRO A 469 3.32 -18.71 19.74
C PRO A 469 4.79 -18.48 19.37
N LYS A 470 5.68 -19.48 19.49
CA LYS A 470 7.11 -19.33 19.14
C LYS A 470 7.33 -19.16 17.65
N ARG A 471 6.64 -19.96 16.81
CA ARG A 471 6.66 -19.82 15.35
C ARG A 471 6.19 -18.44 14.91
N LEU A 472 5.12 -17.94 15.51
CA LEU A 472 4.62 -16.60 15.21
C LEU A 472 5.59 -15.51 15.71
N LYS A 473 6.16 -15.68 16.91
CA LYS A 473 7.20 -14.79 17.46
C LYS A 473 8.39 -14.70 16.52
N TYR A 474 8.94 -15.84 16.09
CA TYR A 474 10.05 -15.88 15.13
C TYR A 474 9.72 -15.11 13.85
N PHE A 475 8.54 -15.34 13.26
CA PHE A 475 8.14 -14.63 12.05
C PHE A 475 8.10 -13.12 12.29
N LYS A 476 7.47 -12.66 13.37
CA LYS A 476 7.38 -11.23 13.70
C LYS A 476 8.76 -10.61 13.95
N GLU A 477 9.64 -11.28 14.69
CA GLU A 477 10.98 -10.77 14.97
C GLU A 477 11.88 -10.68 13.74
N LYS A 478 11.79 -11.63 12.80
CA LYS A 478 12.69 -11.69 11.64
C LYS A 478 12.16 -10.99 10.39
N TYR A 479 10.85 -10.92 10.23
CA TYR A 479 10.22 -10.42 9.00
C TYR A 479 9.52 -9.07 9.17
N LEU A 480 9.24 -8.66 10.42
CA LEU A 480 8.40 -7.50 10.71
C LEU A 480 9.11 -6.50 11.62
N HIS A 481 9.83 -6.95 12.66
CA HIS A 481 10.43 -6.09 13.68
C HIS A 481 11.49 -5.14 13.10
N PRO A 482 11.64 -3.89 13.62
CA PRO A 482 12.59 -2.92 13.08
C PRO A 482 14.03 -3.41 13.16
N ASP A 483 14.38 -4.16 14.21
CA ASP A 483 15.73 -4.72 14.38
C ASP A 483 16.13 -5.68 13.26
N ALA A 484 15.18 -6.28 12.53
CA ALA A 484 15.49 -7.10 11.36
C ALA A 484 16.16 -6.29 10.23
N TRP A 485 16.00 -4.96 10.23
CA TRP A 485 16.61 -4.05 9.27
C TRP A 485 17.98 -3.52 9.72
N ALA A 486 18.34 -3.66 10.99
CA ALA A 486 19.59 -3.13 11.53
C ALA A 486 20.84 -3.66 10.80
N PRO A 487 20.98 -4.98 10.51
CA PRO A 487 22.14 -5.50 9.78
C PRO A 487 22.25 -4.95 8.35
N LEU A 488 21.11 -4.72 7.69
CA LEU A 488 21.10 -4.11 6.35
C LEU A 488 21.60 -2.67 6.42
N MET A 489 21.13 -1.90 7.40
CA MET A 489 21.53 -0.50 7.60
C MET A 489 22.99 -0.37 8.03
N GLU A 490 23.54 -1.33 8.77
CA GLU A 490 24.98 -1.35 9.11
C GLU A 490 25.84 -1.51 7.85
N LYS A 491 25.44 -2.41 6.95
CA LYS A 491 26.11 -2.60 5.66
C LYS A 491 25.90 -1.44 4.69
N ASN A 492 24.75 -0.76 4.77
CA ASN A 492 24.33 0.29 3.85
C ASN A 492 23.87 1.53 4.61
N SER A 493 24.75 2.17 5.37
CA SER A 493 24.39 3.32 6.22
C SER A 493 23.85 4.53 5.43
N LYS A 494 24.12 4.58 4.12
CA LYS A 494 23.59 5.58 3.17
C LYS A 494 22.27 5.17 2.50
N LEU A 495 21.67 4.03 2.87
CA LEU A 495 20.36 3.62 2.37
C LEU A 495 19.22 4.48 2.91
N ARG A 496 18.47 5.11 2.02
CA ARG A 496 17.32 5.92 2.38
C ARG A 496 16.09 5.05 2.62
N LEU A 497 15.74 4.84 3.88
CA LEU A 497 14.73 3.86 4.29
C LEU A 497 13.66 4.48 5.20
N CYS A 498 12.40 4.21 4.92
CA CYS A 498 11.28 4.48 5.82
C CYS A 498 10.63 3.18 6.27
N LEU A 499 10.60 2.94 7.58
CA LEU A 499 9.84 1.85 8.19
C LEU A 499 8.47 2.38 8.62
N ALA A 500 7.44 2.02 7.86
CA ALA A 500 6.06 2.36 8.12
C ALA A 500 5.36 1.21 8.87
N HIS A 501 4.60 1.40 9.92
CA HIS A 501 4.41 2.62 10.67
C HIS A 501 5.35 2.59 11.87
N PHE A 502 5.41 3.71 12.60
CA PHE A 502 6.09 3.78 13.89
C PHE A 502 5.75 2.58 14.82
N ALA A 503 4.47 2.21 14.86
CA ALA A 503 3.93 0.91 15.26
C ALA A 503 2.41 0.98 15.00
N SER A 504 1.78 -0.08 14.50
CA SER A 504 0.31 -0.14 14.34
C SER A 504 -0.37 -1.07 15.34
N ASP A 505 0.10 -1.04 16.59
CA ASP A 505 -0.46 -1.80 17.70
C ASP A 505 -0.49 -0.98 18.99
N LYS A 506 -1.68 -0.90 19.61
CA LYS A 506 -1.90 -0.11 20.82
C LYS A 506 -1.11 -0.62 22.03
N HIS A 507 -0.92 -1.94 22.17
CA HIS A 507 -0.22 -2.54 23.30
C HIS A 507 1.27 -2.21 23.26
N ILE A 508 1.85 -2.15 22.06
CA ILE A 508 3.22 -1.69 21.86
C ILE A 508 3.39 -0.22 22.27
N TRP A 509 2.47 0.65 21.85
CA TRP A 509 2.48 2.06 22.23
C TRP A 509 2.24 2.30 23.72
N TRP A 510 1.37 1.51 24.37
CA TRP A 510 1.19 1.55 25.81
C TRP A 510 2.44 1.11 26.55
N GLY A 511 3.08 0.01 26.10
CA GLY A 511 4.35 -0.44 26.65
C GLY A 511 5.43 0.66 26.55
N TYR A 512 5.51 1.34 25.41
CA TYR A 512 6.45 2.46 25.23
C TYR A 512 6.11 3.64 26.14
N HIS A 513 4.83 4.01 26.24
CA HIS A 513 4.40 5.08 27.14
C HIS A 513 4.79 4.79 28.59
N ASP A 514 4.66 3.54 29.05
CA ASP A 514 4.89 3.19 30.46
C ASP A 514 6.37 2.99 30.76
N ASN A 515 7.07 2.23 29.91
CA ASN A 515 8.49 1.95 30.04
C ASN A 515 9.15 1.80 28.65
N PRO A 516 9.66 2.90 28.04
CA PRO A 516 10.30 2.88 26.74
C PRO A 516 11.42 1.83 26.60
N GLY A 517 12.20 1.61 27.66
CA GLY A 517 13.31 0.65 27.65
C GLY A 517 12.92 -0.78 28.03
N GLY A 518 11.64 -1.03 28.32
CA GLY A 518 11.15 -2.33 28.78
C GLY A 518 10.71 -3.27 27.65
N PRO A 519 10.43 -4.54 28.00
CA PRO A 519 9.78 -5.45 27.08
C PRO A 519 8.37 -4.95 26.74
N CYS A 520 7.85 -5.37 25.59
CA CYS A 520 6.47 -5.08 25.21
C CYS A 520 5.75 -6.31 24.68
N GLN A 521 4.43 -6.26 24.65
CA GLN A 521 3.57 -7.29 24.09
C GLN A 521 2.69 -6.69 23.01
N ASP A 522 2.43 -7.41 21.92
CA ASP A 522 1.46 -7.00 20.89
C ASP A 522 0.06 -7.59 21.13
N GLY A 523 -0.91 -7.21 20.29
CA GLY A 523 -2.29 -7.69 20.36
C GLY A 523 -2.48 -9.19 20.11
N ASP A 524 -1.49 -9.90 19.58
CA ASP A 524 -1.52 -11.37 19.44
C ASP A 524 -0.91 -12.07 20.67
N GLY A 525 -0.52 -11.31 21.71
CA GLY A 525 0.08 -11.84 22.93
C GLY A 525 1.57 -12.18 22.80
N ILE A 526 2.24 -11.78 21.71
CA ILE A 526 3.67 -12.04 21.52
C ILE A 526 4.49 -11.01 22.30
N THR A 527 5.41 -11.49 23.14
CA THR A 527 6.31 -10.64 23.94
C THR A 527 7.65 -10.47 23.26
N TYR A 528 8.10 -9.21 23.19
CA TYR A 528 9.38 -8.77 22.65
C TYR A 528 10.25 -8.23 23.77
N ASP A 529 11.54 -8.57 23.72
CA ASP A 529 12.50 -8.12 24.72
C ASP A 529 12.76 -6.60 24.62
N ARG A 530 12.60 -6.07 23.41
CA ARG A 530 12.78 -4.65 23.07
C ARG A 530 11.49 -4.09 22.48
N ASN A 531 11.13 -2.89 22.90
CA ASN A 531 9.95 -2.21 22.36
C ASN A 531 10.18 -1.76 20.90
N TRP A 532 9.19 -2.02 20.05
CA TRP A 532 9.19 -1.68 18.62
C TRP A 532 9.41 -0.17 18.34
N VAL A 533 8.74 0.69 19.13
CA VAL A 533 8.84 2.16 19.03
C VAL A 533 10.26 2.60 19.36
N THR A 534 10.85 2.03 20.41
CA THR A 534 12.24 2.29 20.84
C THR A 534 13.24 1.88 19.77
N ALA A 535 13.07 0.71 19.16
CA ALA A 535 13.94 0.27 18.07
C ALA A 535 13.94 1.25 16.88
N ILE A 536 12.77 1.80 16.51
CA ILE A 536 12.69 2.82 15.46
C ILE A 536 13.36 4.14 15.87
N VAL A 537 13.18 4.60 17.11
CA VAL A 537 13.81 5.83 17.62
C VAL A 537 15.35 5.72 17.57
N GLU A 538 15.90 4.59 18.01
CA GLU A 538 17.34 4.31 17.98
C GLU A 538 17.88 4.20 16.55
N LEU A 539 17.15 3.55 15.63
CA LEU A 539 17.55 3.50 14.22
C LEU A 539 17.53 4.89 13.55
N CYS A 540 16.54 5.72 13.90
CA CYS A 540 16.43 7.11 13.45
C CYS A 540 17.57 7.99 13.98
N GLU A 541 18.10 7.68 15.17
CA GLU A 541 19.26 8.34 15.78
C GLU A 541 20.56 7.91 15.07
N LYS A 542 20.73 6.59 14.86
CA LYS A 542 21.94 6.00 14.30
C LYS A 542 22.13 6.34 12.81
N TYR A 543 21.05 6.54 12.05
CA TYR A 543 21.10 6.71 10.60
C TYR A 543 20.36 7.98 10.12
N ASP A 544 21.08 8.91 9.50
CA ASP A 544 20.57 10.22 9.06
C ASP A 544 19.42 10.14 8.03
N ASN A 545 19.41 9.08 7.25
CA ASN A 545 18.52 8.80 6.12
C ASN A 545 17.44 7.75 6.45
N PHE A 546 17.26 7.43 7.73
CA PHE A 546 16.23 6.53 8.22
C PHE A 546 15.02 7.32 8.77
N TYR A 547 13.82 6.89 8.39
CA TYR A 547 12.54 7.58 8.62
C TYR A 547 11.44 6.61 9.05
N THR A 548 10.31 7.18 9.49
CA THR A 548 9.09 6.47 9.88
C THR A 548 7.86 7.36 9.61
N ASP A 549 6.64 6.85 9.76
CA ASP A 549 5.41 7.62 9.59
C ASP A 549 4.34 7.36 10.67
N LEU A 550 3.38 8.29 10.75
CA LEU A 550 2.28 8.29 11.73
C LEU A 550 0.99 7.66 11.21
N SER A 551 1.00 6.95 10.08
CA SER A 551 -0.23 6.71 9.32
C SER A 551 -1.32 5.94 10.05
N TYR A 552 -0.93 5.03 10.94
CA TYR A 552 -1.87 4.28 11.74
C TYR A 552 -2.24 4.94 13.08
N LEU A 553 -1.49 5.95 13.52
CA LEU A 553 -1.61 6.51 14.88
C LEU A 553 -3.02 7.04 15.19
N PRO A 554 -3.69 7.83 14.31
CA PRO A 554 -5.05 8.30 14.57
C PRO A 554 -6.12 7.19 14.53
N LEU A 555 -5.81 6.03 13.91
CA LEU A 555 -6.71 4.88 13.84
C LEU A 555 -6.68 4.03 15.12
N MET A 556 -5.69 4.18 16.00
CA MET A 556 -5.57 3.41 17.24
C MET A 556 -6.56 3.81 18.35
N ARG A 557 -7.65 4.52 18.01
CA ARG A 557 -8.76 4.75 18.95
C ARG A 557 -9.42 3.42 19.29
N SER A 558 -9.67 3.17 20.57
CA SER A 558 -10.29 1.93 21.03
C SER A 558 -11.64 1.67 20.35
N ILE A 559 -11.75 0.55 19.64
CA ILE A 559 -13.04 -0.08 19.31
C ILE A 559 -13.48 -0.78 20.60
N THR A 560 -14.39 -0.16 21.36
CA THR A 560 -14.98 -0.77 22.57
C THR A 560 -15.60 -2.13 22.25
N PRO A 561 -15.22 -3.22 22.94
CA PRO A 561 -15.98 -4.47 22.94
C PRO A 561 -17.38 -4.25 23.54
N HIS A 562 -18.38 -4.96 23.03
CA HIS A 562 -19.76 -4.88 23.50
C HIS A 562 -19.94 -5.51 24.90
N SER A 563 -19.70 -4.77 25.99
CA SER A 563 -20.32 -5.03 27.32
C SER A 563 -19.87 -4.05 28.44
N MET A 564 -20.34 -2.80 28.41
CA MET A 564 -20.67 -1.99 29.61
C MET A 564 -21.86 -1.06 29.28
N PRO A 565 -22.50 -0.42 30.28
CA PRO A 565 -23.47 0.63 30.04
C PRO A 565 -22.92 1.73 29.11
N GLU A 566 -23.65 1.93 28.01
CA GLU A 566 -23.11 2.34 26.72
C GLU A 566 -22.61 3.80 26.65
N LYS A 567 -23.08 4.68 27.53
CA LYS A 567 -22.85 6.13 27.43
C LYS A 567 -21.64 6.64 28.21
N GLU A 568 -21.26 5.97 29.31
CA GLU A 568 -20.21 6.46 30.21
C GLU A 568 -18.84 5.87 29.90
N GLN A 569 -18.79 4.58 29.52
CA GLN A 569 -17.55 3.92 29.10
C GLN A 569 -17.01 4.48 27.77
N LYS A 570 -17.89 4.70 26.79
CA LYS A 570 -17.54 5.21 25.44
C LYS A 570 -16.94 6.62 25.44
N ARG A 571 -17.15 7.42 26.50
CA ARG A 571 -16.67 8.81 26.57
C ARG A 571 -15.32 8.94 27.28
N TYR A 572 -15.06 8.14 28.32
CA TYR A 572 -13.82 8.21 29.11
C TYR A 572 -12.67 7.37 28.52
N GLU A 573 -12.92 6.12 28.09
CA GLU A 573 -11.86 5.27 27.52
C GLU A 573 -11.37 5.79 26.15
N LYS A 574 -12.29 6.31 25.33
CA LYS A 574 -11.98 6.83 23.99
C LYS A 574 -11.11 8.09 24.02
N GLN A 575 -11.21 8.93 25.06
CA GLN A 575 -10.36 10.12 25.23
C GLN A 575 -9.06 9.80 25.97
N ALA A 576 -9.08 8.90 26.95
CA ALA A 576 -7.87 8.54 27.71
C ALA A 576 -6.83 7.81 26.86
N ASP A 577 -7.25 6.81 26.08
CA ASP A 577 -6.35 6.06 25.19
C ASP A 577 -5.85 6.93 24.04
N ALA A 578 -6.73 7.80 23.50
CA ALA A 578 -6.38 8.74 22.45
C ALA A 578 -5.24 9.68 22.88
N VAL A 579 -5.44 10.31 24.03
CA VAL A 579 -4.44 11.17 24.63
C VAL A 579 -3.17 10.38 24.98
N ARG A 580 -3.28 9.10 25.36
CA ARG A 580 -2.12 8.29 25.75
C ARG A 580 -1.15 8.05 24.60
N TYR A 581 -1.60 7.71 23.40
CA TYR A 581 -0.66 7.55 22.27
C TYR A 581 -0.09 8.89 21.78
N TRP A 582 -0.85 9.99 21.85
CA TRP A 582 -0.29 11.32 21.59
C TRP A 582 0.76 11.72 22.64
N LYS A 583 0.55 11.38 23.92
CA LYS A 583 1.56 11.54 24.98
C LYS A 583 2.77 10.63 24.78
N ALA A 584 2.58 9.43 24.26
CA ALA A 584 3.68 8.57 23.86
C ALA A 584 4.49 9.21 22.73
N LEU A 585 3.82 9.83 21.75
CA LEU A 585 4.47 10.62 20.70
C LEU A 585 5.20 11.85 21.26
N VAL A 586 4.71 12.50 22.32
CA VAL A 586 5.49 13.54 23.04
C VAL A 586 6.84 12.98 23.48
N LYS A 587 6.86 11.79 24.12
CA LYS A 587 8.12 11.16 24.54
C LYS A 587 9.04 10.83 23.37
N VAL A 588 8.50 10.34 22.25
CA VAL A 588 9.27 10.15 21.02
C VAL A 588 9.88 11.47 20.55
N CYS A 589 9.09 12.53 20.49
CA CYS A 589 9.52 13.83 19.98
C CYS A 589 10.39 14.64 20.94
N GLN A 590 10.55 14.19 22.21
CA GLN A 590 11.59 14.71 23.11
C GLN A 590 13.00 14.35 22.61
N HIS A 591 13.12 13.28 21.82
CA HIS A 591 14.32 13.03 21.04
C HIS A 591 14.31 13.96 19.82
N GLU A 592 15.05 15.07 19.88
CA GLU A 592 14.98 16.15 18.88
C GLU A 592 15.19 15.68 17.43
N HIS A 593 16.01 14.64 17.21
CA HIS A 593 16.24 14.09 15.87
C HIS A 593 14.96 13.56 15.22
N MET A 594 14.02 13.03 16.02
CA MET A 594 12.76 12.44 15.56
C MET A 594 11.87 13.45 14.84
N LEU A 595 11.97 14.73 15.19
CA LEU A 595 11.20 15.80 14.55
C LEU A 595 11.50 15.91 13.04
N ARG A 596 12.66 15.41 12.59
CA ARG A 596 13.03 15.36 11.17
C ARG A 596 12.81 14.00 10.51
N LYS A 597 12.51 12.95 11.28
CA LYS A 597 12.39 11.57 10.78
C LYS A 597 10.96 11.09 10.63
N ILE A 598 10.01 11.75 11.29
CA ILE A 598 8.60 11.40 11.25
C ILE A 598 7.92 12.05 10.06
N MET A 599 7.25 11.26 9.23
CA MET A 599 6.39 11.73 8.17
C MET A 599 4.92 11.59 8.53
N PHE A 600 4.11 12.48 7.97
CA PHE A 600 2.67 12.36 7.96
C PHE A 600 2.26 11.49 6.77
N GLY A 601 1.52 10.43 7.06
CA GLY A 601 0.85 9.61 6.06
C GLY A 601 -0.53 9.25 6.57
N THR A 602 -1.46 8.88 5.71
CA THR A 602 -2.85 8.57 6.11
C THR A 602 -3.11 7.08 6.17
N ASP A 603 -2.33 6.31 5.41
CA ASP A 603 -2.68 4.96 5.01
C ASP A 603 -4.16 4.88 4.60
N TRP A 604 -4.54 5.73 3.64
CA TRP A 604 -5.93 6.00 3.24
C TRP A 604 -6.82 4.75 3.13
N TYR A 605 -6.23 3.64 2.68
CA TYR A 605 -6.93 2.36 2.56
C TYR A 605 -7.44 1.84 3.91
N MET A 606 -6.64 1.99 4.97
CA MET A 606 -7.03 1.64 6.34
C MET A 606 -8.12 2.57 6.88
N ILE A 607 -8.14 3.84 6.50
CA ILE A 607 -9.24 4.75 6.87
C ILE A 607 -10.58 4.24 6.32
N LEU A 608 -10.60 3.70 5.10
CA LEU A 608 -11.82 3.12 4.52
C LEU A 608 -12.27 1.83 5.18
N ALA A 609 -11.34 1.10 5.81
CA ALA A 609 -11.61 -0.12 6.55
C ALA A 609 -12.23 0.15 7.92
N GLU A 610 -12.02 1.36 8.44
CA GLU A 610 -12.41 1.79 9.78
C GLU A 610 -13.70 2.65 9.75
N PRO A 611 -14.42 2.77 10.88
CA PRO A 611 -15.61 3.64 10.96
C PRO A 611 -15.27 5.14 10.98
N MET A 612 -14.03 5.53 10.71
CA MET A 612 -13.54 6.91 10.74
C MET A 612 -13.58 7.54 9.34
N GLY A 613 -14.15 8.74 9.21
CA GLY A 613 -14.13 9.48 7.95
C GLY A 613 -12.76 10.12 7.67
N TYR A 614 -12.42 10.31 6.39
CA TYR A 614 -11.13 10.92 6.00
C TYR A 614 -10.89 12.32 6.60
N GLN A 615 -11.90 13.18 6.58
CA GLN A 615 -11.82 14.50 7.22
C GLN A 615 -11.71 14.42 8.74
N GLU A 616 -12.32 13.42 9.37
CA GLU A 616 -12.23 13.19 10.81
C GLU A 616 -10.83 12.73 11.19
N TRP A 617 -10.22 11.83 10.40
CA TRP A 617 -8.85 11.38 10.58
C TRP A 617 -7.87 12.55 10.53
N PHE A 618 -8.00 13.45 9.55
CA PHE A 618 -7.16 14.65 9.46
C PHE A 618 -7.32 15.57 10.66
N LYS A 619 -8.57 15.75 11.10
CA LYS A 619 -8.87 16.56 12.28
C LYS A 619 -8.18 15.99 13.53
N GLU A 620 -8.31 14.69 13.78
CA GLU A 620 -7.65 14.00 14.90
C GLU A 620 -6.13 14.14 14.83
N ALA A 621 -5.53 13.92 13.65
CA ALA A 621 -4.09 14.03 13.47
C ALA A 621 -3.59 15.46 13.78
N MET A 622 -4.30 16.49 13.30
CA MET A 622 -3.93 17.89 13.55
C MET A 622 -4.12 18.29 15.01
N GLU A 623 -5.21 17.88 15.66
CA GLU A 623 -5.48 18.16 17.08
C GLU A 623 -4.45 17.45 17.98
N GLY A 624 -4.10 16.21 17.64
CA GLY A 624 -3.05 15.44 18.30
C GLY A 624 -1.67 16.06 18.19
N LEU A 625 -1.26 16.45 16.98
CA LEU A 625 0.03 17.13 16.77
C LEU A 625 0.09 18.49 17.48
N ALA A 626 -1.01 19.25 17.50
CA ALA A 626 -1.08 20.50 18.27
C ALA A 626 -0.94 20.27 19.78
N LEU A 627 -1.45 19.14 20.30
CA LEU A 627 -1.19 18.73 21.68
C LEU A 627 0.30 18.42 21.90
N VAL A 628 0.93 17.68 20.98
CA VAL A 628 2.36 17.36 21.06
C VAL A 628 3.21 18.63 21.05
N GLU A 629 2.93 19.57 20.13
CA GLU A 629 3.58 20.89 20.07
C GLU A 629 3.51 21.64 21.40
N LYS A 630 2.32 21.66 22.01
CA LYS A 630 2.07 22.34 23.29
C LYS A 630 2.87 21.70 24.43
N GLU A 631 2.88 20.37 24.53
CA GLU A 631 3.56 19.64 25.60
C GLU A 631 5.09 19.73 25.49
N LEU A 632 5.62 19.73 24.27
CA LEU A 632 7.05 19.95 23.99
C LEU A 632 7.48 21.42 24.21
N LYS A 633 6.53 22.34 24.41
CA LYS A 633 6.77 23.78 24.54
C LYS A 633 7.55 24.34 23.35
N LEU A 634 7.25 23.86 22.15
CA LEU A 634 7.91 24.34 20.94
C LEU A 634 7.64 25.84 20.72
N PRO A 635 8.59 26.60 20.17
CA PRO A 635 8.36 28.00 19.82
C PRO A 635 7.11 28.14 18.95
N ARG A 636 6.31 29.20 19.16
CA ARG A 636 5.05 29.46 18.42
C ARG A 636 5.18 29.39 16.89
N LYS A 637 6.39 29.52 16.39
CA LYS A 637 6.67 29.55 14.98
C LYS A 637 6.91 28.16 14.35
N VAL A 638 7.05 27.11 15.16
CA VAL A 638 7.16 25.72 14.72
C VAL A 638 5.77 25.06 14.71
N ASN A 639 5.51 24.26 13.69
CA ASN A 639 4.28 23.52 13.48
C ASN A 639 4.63 22.11 12.95
N LEU A 640 4.39 21.12 13.80
CA LEU A 640 4.72 19.71 13.54
C LEU A 640 3.91 19.14 12.39
N PHE A 641 2.68 19.61 12.17
CA PHE A 641 1.92 19.19 10.99
C PHE A 641 2.65 19.58 9.70
N TYR A 642 3.17 20.80 9.56
CA TYR A 642 3.96 21.18 8.38
C TYR A 642 5.29 20.46 8.28
N GLN A 643 5.98 20.29 9.41
CA GLN A 643 7.22 19.53 9.45
C GLN A 643 7.01 18.10 8.92
N PHE A 644 5.95 17.43 9.37
CA PHE A 644 5.69 16.04 9.03
C PHE A 644 4.98 15.86 7.68
N ALA A 645 4.11 16.80 7.27
CA ALA A 645 3.30 16.70 6.05
C ALA A 645 3.86 17.45 4.84
N ILE A 646 4.96 18.20 4.98
CA ILE A 646 5.59 18.87 3.84
C ILE A 646 7.09 18.66 3.87
N VAL A 647 7.76 19.09 4.94
CA VAL A 647 9.22 19.13 4.99
C VAL A 647 9.84 17.74 4.91
N ASN A 648 9.47 16.87 5.85
CA ASN A 648 10.06 15.54 5.97
C ASN A 648 9.78 14.68 4.72
N PRO A 649 8.56 14.68 4.14
CA PRO A 649 8.29 13.99 2.87
C PRO A 649 9.07 14.57 1.69
N MET A 650 9.17 15.89 1.55
CA MET A 650 9.98 16.51 0.48
C MET A 650 11.45 16.07 0.55
N ARG A 651 12.00 15.99 1.78
CA ARG A 651 13.37 15.52 2.03
C ARG A 651 13.53 14.03 1.74
N PHE A 652 12.68 13.19 2.33
CA PHE A 652 12.76 11.73 2.20
C PHE A 652 12.56 11.29 0.76
N TYR A 653 11.52 11.75 0.07
CA TYR A 653 11.32 11.36 -1.33
C TYR A 653 12.23 12.11 -2.31
N GLY A 654 12.94 13.14 -1.85
CA GLY A 654 13.78 13.97 -2.70
C GLY A 654 12.99 14.66 -3.82
N LEU A 655 11.71 14.97 -3.60
CA LEU A 655 10.77 15.40 -4.64
C LEU A 655 11.28 16.62 -5.41
N GLY A 656 11.93 17.57 -4.74
CA GLY A 656 12.52 18.74 -5.41
C GLY A 656 13.60 18.38 -6.44
N ARG A 657 14.39 17.34 -6.18
CA ARG A 657 15.48 16.86 -7.04
C ARG A 657 14.98 16.03 -8.23
N ILE A 658 13.88 15.30 -8.04
CA ILE A 658 13.33 14.39 -9.07
C ILE A 658 12.13 14.96 -9.82
N ALA A 659 11.59 16.12 -9.44
CA ALA A 659 10.35 16.69 -10.01
C ALA A 659 10.36 16.78 -11.55
N ASP A 660 11.48 17.20 -12.14
CA ASP A 660 11.61 17.36 -13.60
C ASP A 660 11.60 16.00 -14.32
N ASN A 661 12.26 15.01 -13.73
CA ASN A 661 12.35 13.64 -14.27
C ASN A 661 11.07 12.83 -14.01
N LEU A 662 10.34 13.12 -12.94
CA LEU A 662 8.97 12.65 -12.73
C LEU A 662 8.02 13.19 -13.79
N LYS A 663 8.07 14.51 -14.06
CA LYS A 663 7.27 15.14 -15.11
C LYS A 663 7.52 14.48 -16.47
N LYS A 664 8.78 14.30 -16.86
CA LYS A 664 9.16 13.62 -18.10
C LYS A 664 8.66 12.17 -18.14
N GLY A 665 8.83 11.41 -17.05
CA GLY A 665 8.34 10.03 -16.99
C GLY A 665 6.81 9.90 -17.14
N ILE A 666 6.05 10.87 -16.60
CA ILE A 666 4.59 10.97 -16.82
C ILE A 666 4.29 11.24 -18.29
N GLU A 667 4.99 12.20 -18.92
CA GLU A 667 4.83 12.53 -20.35
C GLU A 667 5.19 11.35 -21.25
N THR A 668 6.29 10.64 -20.96
CA THR A 668 6.72 9.42 -21.67
C THR A 668 5.66 8.33 -21.58
N PHE A 669 5.06 8.09 -20.40
CA PHE A 669 3.99 7.11 -20.26
C PHE A 669 2.74 7.49 -21.04
N MET A 670 2.28 8.75 -20.92
CA MET A 670 1.09 9.26 -21.63
C MET A 670 1.23 9.14 -23.16
N ASN A 671 2.46 9.25 -23.67
CA ASN A 671 2.76 9.16 -25.09
C ASN A 671 3.18 7.76 -25.56
N GLY A 672 3.44 6.84 -24.62
CA GLY A 672 3.93 5.51 -24.88
C GLY A 672 2.89 4.54 -25.48
N PRO A 673 3.35 3.36 -25.93
CA PRO A 673 2.52 2.38 -26.63
C PRO A 673 1.47 1.72 -25.73
N ALA A 674 1.64 1.78 -24.41
CA ALA A 674 0.67 1.23 -23.45
C ALA A 674 -0.63 2.05 -23.35
N VAL A 675 -0.69 3.24 -23.97
CA VAL A 675 -1.84 4.15 -23.90
C VAL A 675 -2.43 4.36 -25.29
N ASP A 676 -3.59 3.75 -25.54
CA ASP A 676 -4.32 3.93 -26.81
C ASP A 676 -5.02 5.31 -26.92
N LYS A 677 -5.54 5.62 -28.12
CA LYS A 677 -6.24 6.89 -28.39
C LYS A 677 -7.48 7.10 -27.50
N ARG A 678 -8.20 6.03 -27.15
CA ARG A 678 -9.40 6.09 -26.29
C ARG A 678 -9.01 6.41 -24.86
N MET A 679 -7.94 5.80 -24.34
CA MET A 679 -7.38 6.10 -23.02
C MET A 679 -6.88 7.54 -22.96
N LYS A 680 -6.13 8.02 -23.96
CA LYS A 680 -5.68 9.42 -24.01
C LYS A 680 -6.86 10.40 -23.92
N LYS A 681 -7.91 10.19 -24.74
CA LYS A 681 -9.11 11.02 -24.71
C LYS A 681 -9.84 10.96 -23.37
N LYS A 682 -9.97 9.77 -22.79
CA LYS A 682 -10.75 9.55 -21.55
C LYS A 682 -10.05 10.07 -20.30
N HIS A 683 -8.73 9.89 -20.21
CA HIS A 683 -7.98 10.06 -18.96
C HIS A 683 -7.04 11.27 -18.97
N PHE A 684 -6.60 11.73 -20.15
CA PHE A 684 -5.47 12.66 -20.25
C PHE A 684 -5.79 14.00 -20.92
N GLN A 685 -7.05 14.31 -21.20
CA GLN A 685 -7.44 15.55 -21.89
C GLN A 685 -6.92 16.81 -21.19
N ASP A 686 -7.06 16.89 -19.86
CA ASP A 686 -6.62 18.05 -19.08
C ASP A 686 -5.25 17.83 -18.38
N THR A 687 -4.65 16.66 -18.58
CA THR A 687 -3.42 16.27 -17.87
C THR A 687 -2.25 17.22 -18.15
N PRO A 688 -1.98 17.68 -19.39
CA PRO A 688 -0.85 18.59 -19.65
C PRO A 688 -0.92 19.90 -18.85
N GLU A 689 -2.12 20.49 -18.72
CA GLU A 689 -2.32 21.70 -17.93
C GLU A 689 -2.14 21.44 -16.44
N LYS A 690 -2.78 20.38 -15.91
CA LYS A 690 -2.64 19.97 -14.51
C LYS A 690 -1.19 19.67 -14.15
N LEU A 691 -0.46 18.95 -15.01
CA LEU A 691 0.93 18.58 -14.82
C LEU A 691 1.82 19.81 -14.76
N ARG A 692 1.68 20.73 -15.72
CA ARG A 692 2.40 22.01 -15.73
C ARG A 692 2.15 22.76 -14.42
N ARG A 693 0.90 23.00 -14.06
CA ARG A 693 0.54 23.72 -12.82
C ARG A 693 1.13 23.07 -11.56
N ASN A 694 0.95 21.76 -11.39
CA ASN A 694 1.37 21.06 -10.18
C ASN A 694 2.90 20.91 -10.08
N HIS A 695 3.58 20.67 -11.21
CA HIS A 695 5.04 20.60 -11.28
C HIS A 695 5.68 21.91 -10.84
N THR A 696 5.13 23.00 -11.36
CA THR A 696 5.51 24.34 -11.04
C THR A 696 5.34 24.68 -9.55
N ILE A 697 4.22 24.30 -8.93
CA ILE A 697 4.02 24.42 -7.47
C ILE A 697 5.10 23.63 -6.71
N LEU A 698 5.36 22.38 -7.12
CA LEU A 698 6.34 21.51 -6.47
C LEU A 698 7.76 22.08 -6.56
N LYS A 699 8.14 22.68 -7.71
CA LYS A 699 9.44 23.33 -7.90
C LYS A 699 9.59 24.57 -7.02
N ASN A 700 8.57 25.41 -6.93
CA ASN A 700 8.60 26.58 -6.03
C ASN A 700 8.77 26.15 -4.57
N LEU A 701 8.03 25.12 -4.14
CA LEU A 701 8.17 24.56 -2.80
C LEU A 701 9.60 24.07 -2.55
N ALA A 702 10.21 23.38 -3.52
CA ALA A 702 11.59 22.92 -3.41
C ALA A 702 12.60 24.07 -3.28
N VAL A 703 12.45 25.15 -4.05
CA VAL A 703 13.32 26.34 -3.98
C VAL A 703 13.22 27.02 -2.61
N ILE A 704 12.00 27.14 -2.09
CA ILE A 704 11.76 27.75 -0.77
C ILE A 704 12.42 26.92 0.32
N LEU A 705 12.23 25.58 0.30
CA LEU A 705 12.87 24.70 1.27
C LEU A 705 14.41 24.75 1.19
N ASP A 706 15.00 24.73 0.00
CA ASP A 706 16.47 24.84 -0.18
C ASP A 706 17.04 26.18 0.32
N THR A 707 16.31 27.28 0.11
CA THR A 707 16.69 28.60 0.62
C THR A 707 16.71 28.60 2.15
N LEU A 708 15.67 28.04 2.78
CA LEU A 708 15.58 27.96 4.24
C LEU A 708 16.65 27.05 4.85
N GLU A 709 16.98 25.93 4.21
CA GLU A 709 18.06 25.05 4.67
C GLU A 709 19.41 25.76 4.66
N LYS A 710 19.67 26.61 3.66
CA LYS A 710 20.90 27.42 3.58
C LYS A 710 20.94 28.53 4.62
N GLU A 711 19.81 29.17 4.92
CA GLU A 711 19.73 30.27 5.90
C GLU A 711 19.83 29.79 7.35
N ALA A 712 19.33 28.59 7.68
CA ALA A 712 19.30 28.07 9.04
C ALA A 712 20.68 27.64 9.59
N GLY A 713 21.66 27.39 8.72
CA GLY A 713 22.99 26.88 9.10
C GLY A 713 22.94 25.54 9.86
N ASP A 714 24.08 25.11 10.44
CA ASP A 714 24.19 23.79 11.09
C ASP A 714 23.36 23.64 12.37
N LYS A 715 23.04 24.74 13.07
CA LYS A 715 22.32 24.72 14.36
C LYS A 715 20.82 25.02 14.27
N GLY A 716 20.35 25.71 13.22
CA GLY A 716 18.93 26.01 12.99
C GLY A 716 18.19 24.96 12.14
N ALA A 717 18.90 23.98 11.58
CA ALA A 717 18.36 22.99 10.65
C ALA A 717 17.47 21.89 11.29
N LEU A 718 17.27 21.90 12.61
CA LEU A 718 16.51 20.88 13.35
C LEU A 718 14.99 21.05 13.17
N LEU A 719 14.51 22.29 13.23
CA LEU A 719 13.12 22.70 13.08
C LEU A 719 13.14 24.06 12.40
N TYR A 720 12.34 24.26 11.36
CA TYR A 720 12.26 25.58 10.75
C TYR A 720 11.54 26.54 11.70
N GLU A 721 12.33 27.30 12.46
CA GLU A 721 11.85 28.30 13.42
C GLU A 721 10.99 29.39 12.79
N ASP A 722 10.91 29.52 11.46
CA ASP A 722 10.02 30.46 10.77
C ASP A 722 8.97 29.72 9.91
N GLN A 723 8.47 28.54 10.35
CA GLN A 723 7.33 27.88 9.69
C GLN A 723 6.08 28.77 9.60
N VAL A 724 5.86 29.68 10.55
CA VAL A 724 4.75 30.64 10.51
C VAL A 724 4.90 31.70 9.39
N ARG A 725 6.11 31.96 8.88
CA ARG A 725 6.32 32.81 7.68
C ARG A 725 5.91 32.10 6.38
N PHE A 726 5.64 30.79 6.42
CA PHE A 726 5.18 30.03 5.25
C PHE A 726 3.79 30.48 4.77
N VAL A 727 3.01 31.19 5.59
CA VAL A 727 1.59 31.38 5.31
C VAL A 727 1.03 32.77 5.67
N ASN A 728 1.81 33.84 5.54
CA ASN A 728 1.21 35.18 5.55
C ASN A 728 2.00 36.13 4.65
N VAL A 729 1.41 36.56 3.54
CA VAL A 729 1.06 37.98 3.30
C VAL A 729 0.22 38.08 2.04
N LEU A 730 -0.96 38.65 2.25
CA LEU A 730 -1.75 39.35 1.25
C LEU A 730 -0.86 40.36 0.54
N ALA A 731 -0.69 40.21 -0.77
CA ALA A 731 -0.52 41.38 -1.60
C ALA A 731 -1.93 41.82 -2.01
N ASP A 732 -2.47 42.83 -1.33
CA ASP A 732 -3.26 43.84 -2.02
C ASP A 732 -2.34 44.46 -3.08
N PHE A 733 -2.36 43.89 -4.29
CA PHE A 733 -1.95 44.51 -5.55
C PHE A 733 -2.80 43.91 -6.68
#